data_AF-A0A7V9RG98-F1
#
_entry.id   AF-A0A7V9RG98-F1
#
_cell.length_a   1.000
_cell.length_b   1.000
_cell.length_c   1.000
_cell.angle_alpha   90.00
_cell.angle_beta   90.00
_cell.angle_gamma   90.00
#
_symmetry.space_group_name_H-M   'P 1'
#
loop_
_entity.id
_entity.type
_entity.pdbx_description
1 polymer ?
#
loop_
_entity_poly.entity_id
_entity_poly.type
_entity_poly.pdbx_seq_one_letter_code
_entity_poly.pdbx_strand_id
1 'polypeptide(L)'
;MRKVLIALGMAAAVAVIAYLILRKGSTNSDTPATPGVPQNGSNVQGASKQTPKSPAQLVVTVTNAAGPITGARVRIAPEDGEVLVLETKTDGTATTTLEPGDYMVSASAKDHEPAAAPKITLDAETKKVAITLAAGGKLLAGLVTDVSGGPIAGVRIDAAKLGNAMARSSLGSAVATTMTGADGKYTMTVAVGQLLVAARSPDYAAQSRMVDVGAGGATADFSLVPGGVIEGVVIDDRSKQPVAGAFVAARRDSASIMLAEGGSREVTAGADGRFRITGLRPGAYELVATAEARRTRSPTLVGLGVAEQITDVQLLVGKTPIVRGTVIDDANAPVANAKVSALSSGDRVKTDAKGAFVLDGLATGDHALIAVADTHTTVAPTPVEVSDKDVDGVVIRMRKAGRLEGHVEPRQAGCEVEIEPDDNDGPRPMFMLAAPTTTGTDGAFELGPVTPGKLAVSARCASGDQGKASAPWTPTSPELVVAVSPGSSIAGKVVDGDGKPFAGVTVMAAVAAGTMRTTIVNGAVTSGVQGVTSAAGTYELKGLVPGKYRMTALDRGRPLRAKKDAPVVTLGAAENKTGVDLSVDRPDGVIKGIVTGPDGKPLADAWVSVQQDLEAMIQSAMGDGPRPTGRPGSGPGPGPRGPGGPSGRGPDGGPGGPGGAGPGGPDGAESRTFMVQSSDDGDGSGGSFPPALTDAQGRFEITGLPHLSFDVVAEAQAGKLRGRSEGVTPDANLTIKLLGVTSLSGTVRGPKGPAGLFTVELDGGPTRTQRSFTDGTFSLGRVDPGNYVVRVRSSDGNGEAAVVVAPNTPATVDISLVANAIVVGTLVDAAGKPVPDLPVVIIDDAGDGTARVSIEGMPPTSGPDGKFRIERKGGKAMLLVLGTMTRKAGLVLEPGKTLDVGALVVEPRK
;
A
#
# COMPACT_ATOMS: atom_id res chain seq x y z
N MET A 1 18.51 44.31 -55.56
CA MET A 1 18.21 43.89 -54.17
C MET A 1 16.95 43.02 -54.05
N ARG A 2 15.79 43.35 -54.64
CA ARG A 2 14.56 42.52 -54.56
C ARG A 2 14.68 41.08 -55.11
N LYS A 3 15.44 40.85 -56.19
CA LYS A 3 15.65 39.49 -56.74
C LYS A 3 16.56 38.60 -55.87
N VAL A 4 17.44 39.20 -55.06
CA VAL A 4 18.34 38.48 -54.15
C VAL A 4 17.62 38.06 -52.87
N LEU A 5 16.68 38.88 -52.37
CA LEU A 5 15.83 38.55 -51.23
C LEU A 5 14.81 37.43 -51.53
N ILE A 6 14.27 37.37 -52.75
CA ILE A 6 13.36 36.28 -53.17
C ILE A 6 14.14 34.96 -53.34
N ALA A 7 15.38 35.02 -53.84
CA ALA A 7 16.25 33.85 -53.95
C ALA A 7 16.69 33.30 -52.58
N LEU A 8 16.98 34.18 -51.60
CA LEU A 8 17.28 33.79 -50.22
C LEU A 8 16.04 33.23 -49.50
N GLY A 9 14.85 33.79 -49.75
CA GLY A 9 13.59 33.25 -49.23
C GLY A 9 13.24 31.86 -49.78
N MET A 10 13.45 31.62 -51.07
CA MET A 10 13.26 30.29 -51.66
C MET A 10 14.34 29.29 -51.22
N ALA A 11 15.59 29.71 -51.05
CA ALA A 11 16.65 28.85 -50.51
C ALA A 11 16.36 28.44 -49.05
N ALA A 12 15.83 29.35 -48.24
CA ALA A 12 15.39 29.04 -46.87
C ALA A 12 14.16 28.12 -46.83
N ALA A 13 13.18 28.32 -47.71
CA ALA A 13 12.00 27.46 -47.79
C ALA A 13 12.36 26.05 -48.31
N VAL A 14 13.27 25.94 -49.29
CA VAL A 14 13.78 24.66 -49.79
C VAL A 14 14.67 23.97 -48.74
N ALA A 15 15.44 24.71 -47.94
CA ALA A 15 16.20 24.16 -46.82
C ALA A 15 15.28 23.65 -45.69
N VAL A 16 14.16 24.33 -45.40
CA VAL A 16 13.16 23.89 -44.42
C VAL A 16 12.39 22.66 -44.93
N ILE A 17 12.04 22.62 -46.22
CA ILE A 17 11.39 21.46 -46.84
C ILE A 17 12.37 20.28 -46.93
N ALA A 18 13.64 20.50 -47.25
CA ALA A 18 14.68 19.47 -47.22
C ALA A 18 14.95 18.96 -45.80
N TYR A 19 14.94 19.84 -44.79
CA TYR A 19 15.03 19.48 -43.37
C TYR A 19 13.82 18.66 -42.90
N LEU A 20 12.61 19.00 -43.36
CA LEU A 20 11.38 18.25 -43.05
C LEU A 20 11.30 16.91 -43.80
N ILE A 21 11.85 16.81 -45.02
CA ILE A 21 11.93 15.56 -45.80
C ILE A 21 13.02 14.64 -45.23
N LEU A 22 14.17 15.19 -44.80
CA LEU A 22 15.23 14.42 -44.13
C LEU A 22 14.80 13.91 -42.75
N ARG A 23 13.84 14.58 -42.08
CA ARG A 23 13.24 14.09 -40.82
C ARG A 23 12.14 13.04 -41.05
N LYS A 24 11.52 13.01 -42.23
CA LYS A 24 10.49 12.00 -42.61
C LYS A 24 11.08 10.67 -43.11
N GLY A 25 12.40 10.59 -43.31
CA GLY A 25 13.10 9.41 -43.79
C GLY A 25 13.86 8.60 -42.73
N SER A 26 13.83 8.98 -41.44
CA SER A 26 14.39 8.15 -40.37
C SER A 26 13.37 7.13 -39.92
N THR A 27 13.27 6.04 -40.68
CA THR A 27 12.64 4.78 -40.26
C THR A 27 13.21 4.31 -38.93
N ASN A 28 12.31 3.91 -38.02
CA ASN A 28 12.51 3.07 -36.84
C ASN A 28 13.96 2.69 -36.52
N SER A 29 14.58 3.45 -35.62
CA SER A 29 15.52 2.84 -34.68
C SER A 29 14.72 2.43 -33.44
N ASP A 30 13.98 1.33 -33.55
CA ASP A 30 13.54 0.52 -32.40
C ASP A 30 14.77 -0.13 -31.77
N THR A 31 15.61 0.69 -31.16
CA THR A 31 16.75 0.21 -30.40
C THR A 31 16.81 1.06 -29.13
N PRO A 32 16.48 0.48 -27.95
CA PRO A 32 16.69 1.16 -26.69
C PRO A 32 18.15 1.63 -26.60
N ALA A 33 18.39 2.74 -25.89
CA ALA A 33 19.73 3.34 -25.74
C ALA A 33 20.78 2.43 -25.03
N THR A 34 20.41 1.19 -24.69
CA THR A 34 21.26 0.14 -24.15
C THR A 34 20.74 -1.21 -24.66
N PRO A 35 21.59 -2.21 -24.97
CA PRO A 35 21.13 -3.58 -25.21
C PRO A 35 20.23 -4.02 -24.04
N GLY A 36 18.99 -4.38 -24.32
CA GLY A 36 18.06 -4.84 -23.29
C GLY A 36 18.64 -6.06 -22.57
N VAL A 37 18.57 -6.08 -21.24
CA VAL A 37 18.80 -7.30 -20.47
C VAL A 37 17.75 -8.31 -20.95
N PRO A 38 18.12 -9.46 -21.53
CA PRO A 38 17.14 -10.45 -21.95
C PRO A 38 16.43 -10.98 -20.70
N GLN A 39 15.19 -10.55 -20.50
CA GLN A 39 14.33 -11.16 -19.50
C GLN A 39 13.66 -12.35 -20.16
N ASN A 40 14.05 -13.56 -19.74
CA ASN A 40 13.22 -14.71 -20.00
C ASN A 40 11.91 -14.49 -19.23
N GLY A 41 10.80 -14.48 -19.96
CA GLY A 41 9.47 -14.53 -19.36
C GLY A 41 9.43 -15.63 -18.30
N SER A 42 8.80 -15.30 -17.18
CA SER A 42 8.60 -16.10 -15.98
C SER A 42 8.38 -17.58 -16.28
N ASN A 43 9.41 -18.41 -16.08
CA ASN A 43 9.34 -19.86 -16.15
C ASN A 43 9.76 -20.46 -14.79
N VAL A 44 8.73 -20.66 -13.95
CA VAL A 44 8.42 -21.80 -13.08
C VAL A 44 9.50 -22.44 -12.16
N GLN A 45 9.15 -22.43 -10.86
CA GLN A 45 9.36 -23.40 -9.76
C GLN A 45 10.78 -23.89 -9.41
N GLY A 46 11.01 -23.97 -8.10
CA GLY A 46 12.09 -24.71 -7.49
C GLY A 46 12.23 -26.11 -8.08
N ALA A 47 13.48 -26.50 -8.32
CA ALA A 47 13.84 -27.73 -9.00
C ALA A 47 13.32 -28.99 -8.29
N SER A 48 12.09 -29.40 -8.60
CA SER A 48 11.87 -30.77 -9.02
C SER A 48 12.02 -30.78 -10.53
N LYS A 49 12.74 -31.77 -11.11
CA LYS A 49 12.81 -31.96 -12.57
C LYS A 49 11.39 -32.15 -13.13
N GLN A 50 10.71 -31.08 -13.51
CA GLN A 50 9.52 -31.13 -14.36
C GLN A 50 9.98 -31.08 -15.81
N THR A 51 9.66 -32.12 -16.55
CA THR A 51 9.77 -32.17 -18.00
C THR A 51 9.04 -30.96 -18.59
N PRO A 52 9.62 -30.20 -19.55
CA PRO A 52 8.92 -29.09 -20.20
C PRO A 52 7.62 -29.62 -20.80
N LYS A 53 6.48 -29.14 -20.29
CA LYS A 53 5.16 -29.52 -20.79
C LYS A 53 4.89 -28.73 -22.07
N SER A 54 4.35 -29.39 -23.09
CA SER A 54 4.04 -28.77 -24.37
C SER A 54 2.98 -27.65 -24.22
N PRO A 55 3.05 -26.57 -25.03
CA PRO A 55 2.04 -25.52 -25.04
C PRO A 55 0.63 -26.07 -25.35
N ALA A 56 -0.38 -25.57 -24.64
CA ALA A 56 -1.79 -25.95 -24.76
C ALA A 56 -2.53 -25.00 -25.71
N GLN A 57 -3.50 -25.50 -26.48
CA GLN A 57 -4.38 -24.66 -27.30
C GLN A 57 -5.61 -24.25 -26.49
N LEU A 58 -5.96 -22.97 -26.48
CA LEU A 58 -7.19 -22.45 -25.90
C LEU A 58 -8.12 -21.94 -27.00
N VAL A 59 -9.35 -22.46 -27.03
CA VAL A 59 -10.43 -21.99 -27.92
C VAL A 59 -11.54 -21.41 -27.05
N VAL A 60 -11.83 -20.13 -27.24
CA VAL A 60 -12.90 -19.40 -26.53
C VAL A 60 -14.03 -19.13 -27.51
N THR A 61 -15.24 -19.55 -27.18
CA THR A 61 -16.46 -19.28 -27.95
C THR A 61 -17.33 -18.29 -27.19
N VAL A 62 -17.69 -17.18 -27.83
CA VAL A 62 -18.53 -16.13 -27.24
C VAL A 62 -19.88 -16.07 -27.95
N THR A 63 -20.96 -16.19 -27.19
CA THR A 63 -22.34 -16.23 -27.71
C THR A 63 -23.27 -15.30 -26.94
N ASN A 64 -24.45 -15.03 -27.50
CA ASN A 64 -25.61 -14.49 -26.81
C ASN A 64 -26.85 -15.36 -27.13
N ALA A 65 -28.03 -14.91 -26.72
CA ALA A 65 -29.29 -15.60 -27.01
C ALA A 65 -29.61 -15.72 -28.53
N ALA A 66 -29.02 -14.88 -29.37
CA ALA A 66 -29.24 -14.87 -30.83
C ALA A 66 -28.19 -15.68 -31.60
N GLY A 67 -27.06 -16.05 -31.00
CA GLY A 67 -25.99 -16.82 -31.63
C GLY A 67 -24.58 -16.33 -31.30
N PRO A 68 -23.57 -16.66 -32.12
CA PRO A 68 -22.18 -16.24 -31.90
C PRO A 68 -21.99 -14.72 -32.03
N ILE A 69 -21.14 -14.14 -31.19
CA ILE A 69 -20.82 -12.71 -31.22
C ILE A 69 -19.49 -12.51 -31.96
N THR A 70 -19.52 -11.81 -33.09
CA THR A 70 -18.31 -11.41 -33.84
C THR A 70 -17.67 -10.17 -33.23
N GLY A 71 -16.34 -10.10 -33.20
CA GLY A 71 -15.61 -8.93 -32.70
C GLY A 71 -15.73 -8.72 -31.19
N ALA A 72 -16.18 -9.73 -30.43
CA ALA A 72 -16.13 -9.69 -28.98
C ALA A 72 -14.66 -9.73 -28.54
N ARG A 73 -14.30 -8.87 -27.58
CA ARG A 73 -12.95 -8.83 -27.01
C ARG A 73 -12.81 -9.86 -25.92
N VAL A 74 -11.95 -10.83 -26.15
CA VAL A 74 -11.60 -11.91 -25.22
C VAL A 74 -10.32 -11.53 -24.50
N ARG A 75 -10.41 -11.37 -23.18
CA ARG A 75 -9.29 -11.15 -22.28
C ARG A 75 -8.87 -12.48 -21.66
N ILE A 76 -7.60 -12.83 -21.79
CA ILE A 76 -7.00 -14.02 -21.17
C ILE A 76 -5.87 -13.54 -20.27
N ALA A 77 -6.00 -13.78 -18.98
CA ALA A 77 -5.03 -13.33 -17.97
C ALA A 77 -4.49 -14.55 -17.20
N PRO A 78 -3.17 -14.77 -17.18
CA PRO A 78 -2.57 -15.75 -16.27
C PRO A 78 -2.71 -15.27 -14.82
N GLU A 79 -2.57 -16.18 -13.86
CA GLU A 79 -2.49 -15.82 -12.43
C GLU A 79 -1.31 -14.86 -12.17
N ASP A 80 -0.17 -15.13 -12.80
CA ASP A 80 1.01 -14.27 -12.81
C ASP A 80 1.46 -14.03 -14.27
N GLY A 81 1.40 -12.79 -14.77
CA GLY A 81 1.96 -12.44 -16.08
C GLY A 81 1.13 -11.48 -16.94
N GLU A 82 1.52 -11.36 -18.22
CA GLU A 82 0.91 -10.45 -19.17
C GLU A 82 -0.47 -10.91 -19.66
N VAL A 83 -1.37 -9.95 -19.86
CA VAL A 83 -2.73 -10.20 -20.33
C VAL A 83 -2.75 -10.19 -21.85
N LEU A 84 -3.29 -11.27 -22.44
CA LEU A 84 -3.55 -11.38 -23.86
C LEU A 84 -4.98 -10.93 -24.18
N VAL A 85 -5.14 -10.16 -25.25
CA VAL A 85 -6.44 -9.69 -25.74
C VAL A 85 -6.62 -10.12 -27.19
N LEU A 86 -7.73 -10.81 -27.47
CA LEU A 86 -8.10 -11.32 -28.79
C LEU A 86 -9.47 -10.79 -29.19
N GLU A 87 -9.78 -10.81 -30.48
CA GLU A 87 -11.14 -10.58 -30.98
C GLU A 87 -11.71 -11.87 -31.57
N THR A 88 -13.00 -12.12 -31.36
CA THR A 88 -13.69 -13.27 -31.94
C THR A 88 -13.89 -13.10 -33.44
N LYS A 89 -13.75 -14.21 -34.17
CA LYS A 89 -14.07 -14.33 -35.59
C LYS A 89 -15.59 -14.30 -35.82
N THR A 90 -16.00 -14.42 -37.08
CA THR A 90 -17.42 -14.43 -37.49
C THR A 90 -18.23 -15.58 -36.89
N ASP A 91 -17.57 -16.68 -36.52
CA ASP A 91 -18.17 -17.84 -35.83
C ASP A 91 -18.21 -17.68 -34.30
N GLY A 92 -17.81 -16.53 -33.77
CA GLY A 92 -17.76 -16.24 -32.34
C GLY A 92 -16.56 -16.85 -31.62
N THR A 93 -15.58 -17.41 -32.34
CA THR A 93 -14.41 -18.07 -31.73
C THR A 93 -13.16 -17.19 -31.72
N ALA A 94 -12.37 -17.29 -30.65
CA ALA A 94 -11.01 -16.80 -30.55
C ALA A 94 -10.08 -17.97 -30.16
N THR A 95 -8.89 -18.05 -30.74
CA THR A 95 -7.96 -19.18 -30.52
C THR A 95 -6.55 -18.68 -30.28
N THR A 96 -5.86 -19.28 -29.31
CA THR A 96 -4.46 -19.01 -29.01
C THR A 96 -3.75 -20.26 -28.46
N THR A 97 -2.43 -20.20 -28.35
CA THR A 97 -1.59 -21.22 -27.72
C THR A 97 -0.88 -20.61 -26.52
N LEU A 98 -0.95 -21.28 -25.37
CA LEU A 98 -0.49 -20.78 -24.09
C LEU A 98 0.29 -21.86 -23.34
N GLU A 99 1.21 -21.45 -22.48
CA GLU A 99 1.90 -22.38 -21.59
C GLU A 99 0.90 -23.01 -20.59
N PRO A 100 1.12 -24.27 -20.16
CA PRO A 100 0.31 -24.88 -19.12
C PRO A 100 0.30 -24.05 -17.84
N GLY A 101 -0.89 -23.83 -17.28
CA GLY A 101 -1.07 -22.92 -16.14
C GLY A 101 -2.52 -22.58 -15.88
N ASP A 102 -2.74 -21.78 -14.85
CA ASP A 102 -4.07 -21.29 -14.47
C ASP A 102 -4.34 -19.93 -15.11
N TYR A 103 -5.51 -19.80 -15.75
CA TYR A 103 -5.92 -18.60 -16.47
C TYR A 103 -7.33 -18.16 -16.09
N MET A 104 -7.54 -16.85 -16.10
CA MET A 104 -8.85 -16.22 -16.08
C MET A 104 -9.21 -15.76 -17.49
N VAL A 105 -10.42 -16.12 -17.95
CA VAL A 105 -10.90 -15.77 -19.28
C VAL A 105 -12.20 -14.97 -19.16
N SER A 106 -12.26 -13.83 -19.83
CA SER A 106 -13.46 -12.97 -19.88
C SER A 106 -13.70 -12.43 -21.28
N ALA A 107 -14.94 -12.05 -21.56
CA ALA A 107 -15.32 -11.47 -22.83
C ALA A 107 -16.22 -10.24 -22.65
N SER A 108 -16.07 -9.28 -23.55
CA SER A 108 -16.89 -8.08 -23.63
C SER A 108 -17.26 -7.77 -25.08
N ALA A 109 -18.45 -7.23 -25.31
CA ALA A 109 -18.91 -6.83 -26.63
C ALA A 109 -19.76 -5.57 -26.56
N LYS A 110 -19.92 -4.87 -27.68
CA LYS A 110 -20.82 -3.73 -27.79
C LYS A 110 -22.25 -4.14 -27.41
N ASP A 111 -22.90 -3.34 -26.57
CA ASP A 111 -24.30 -3.53 -26.13
C ASP A 111 -24.57 -4.88 -25.43
N HIS A 112 -23.52 -5.50 -24.87
CA HIS A 112 -23.62 -6.66 -23.99
C HIS A 112 -22.90 -6.43 -22.65
N GLU A 113 -23.42 -7.00 -21.57
CA GLU A 113 -22.71 -7.01 -20.30
C GLU A 113 -21.48 -7.93 -20.38
N PRO A 114 -20.29 -7.47 -19.95
CA PRO A 114 -19.12 -8.33 -19.90
C PRO A 114 -19.30 -9.51 -18.94
N ALA A 115 -18.75 -10.66 -19.30
CA ALA A 115 -18.82 -11.87 -18.48
C ALA A 115 -17.47 -12.60 -18.44
N ALA A 116 -17.25 -13.38 -17.38
CA ALA A 116 -16.06 -14.20 -17.19
C ALA A 116 -16.42 -15.68 -17.04
N ALA A 117 -15.56 -16.55 -17.53
CA ALA A 117 -15.61 -17.97 -17.22
C ALA A 117 -15.00 -18.24 -15.83
N PRO A 118 -15.36 -19.36 -15.16
CA PRO A 118 -14.60 -19.86 -14.02
C PRO A 118 -13.11 -20.02 -14.37
N LYS A 119 -12.24 -19.98 -13.36
CA LYS A 119 -10.79 -20.19 -13.55
C LYS A 119 -10.56 -21.50 -14.31
N ILE A 120 -9.72 -21.44 -15.34
CA ILE A 120 -9.36 -22.61 -16.14
C ILE A 120 -7.92 -23.02 -15.83
N THR A 121 -7.67 -24.32 -15.80
CA THR A 121 -6.32 -24.89 -15.77
C THR A 121 -6.03 -25.51 -17.14
N LEU A 122 -4.89 -25.16 -17.72
CA LEU A 122 -4.34 -25.73 -18.95
C LEU A 122 -3.24 -26.74 -18.59
N ASP A 123 -3.39 -27.99 -19.04
CA ASP A 123 -2.57 -29.15 -18.65
C ASP A 123 -1.83 -29.82 -19.82
N ALA A 124 -1.67 -29.11 -20.95
CA ALA A 124 -1.04 -29.50 -22.23
C ALA A 124 -1.95 -30.11 -23.31
N GLU A 125 -3.27 -29.87 -23.25
CA GLU A 125 -4.25 -30.24 -24.29
C GLU A 125 -5.02 -29.05 -24.87
N THR A 126 -5.92 -29.31 -25.84
CA THR A 126 -6.86 -28.29 -26.33
C THR A 126 -8.00 -28.10 -25.35
N LYS A 127 -8.11 -26.90 -24.74
CA LYS A 127 -9.22 -26.52 -23.87
C LYS A 127 -10.22 -25.66 -24.61
N LYS A 128 -11.51 -25.97 -24.47
CA LYS A 128 -12.62 -25.17 -24.99
C LYS A 128 -13.35 -24.47 -23.85
N VAL A 129 -13.58 -23.17 -24.00
CA VAL A 129 -14.29 -22.33 -23.02
C VAL A 129 -15.44 -21.62 -23.73
N ALA A 130 -16.64 -21.68 -23.15
CA ALA A 130 -17.80 -20.96 -23.66
C ALA A 130 -18.15 -19.82 -22.70
N ILE A 131 -18.41 -18.63 -23.26
CA ILE A 131 -18.87 -17.45 -22.52
C ILE A 131 -20.12 -16.93 -23.20
N THR A 132 -21.21 -16.82 -22.44
CA THR A 132 -22.47 -16.23 -22.91
C THR A 132 -22.58 -14.81 -22.36
N LEU A 133 -22.75 -13.81 -23.24
CA LEU A 133 -22.97 -12.43 -22.84
C LEU A 133 -24.46 -12.10 -22.82
N ALA A 134 -24.93 -11.52 -21.72
CA ALA A 134 -26.28 -11.00 -21.61
C ALA A 134 -26.41 -9.68 -22.39
N ALA A 135 -27.59 -9.41 -22.93
CA ALA A 135 -27.90 -8.10 -23.49
C ALA A 135 -27.80 -7.04 -22.38
N GLY A 136 -27.14 -5.91 -22.66
CA GLY A 136 -26.95 -4.87 -21.66
C GLY A 136 -25.59 -4.19 -21.77
N GLY A 137 -25.08 -3.65 -20.67
CA GLY A 137 -23.82 -2.91 -20.69
C GLY A 137 -23.97 -1.48 -21.18
N LYS A 138 -22.98 -0.67 -20.82
CA LYS A 138 -22.94 0.77 -21.04
C LYS A 138 -21.55 1.19 -21.49
N LEU A 139 -21.53 2.27 -22.26
CA LEU A 139 -20.29 2.83 -22.77
C LEU A 139 -19.53 3.50 -21.63
N LEU A 140 -18.28 3.06 -21.43
CA LEU A 140 -17.28 3.80 -20.71
C LEU A 140 -16.28 4.35 -21.72
N ALA A 141 -16.11 5.66 -21.73
CA ALA A 141 -15.15 6.35 -22.58
C ALA A 141 -14.19 7.20 -21.76
N GLY A 142 -13.08 7.63 -22.36
CA GLY A 142 -12.17 8.55 -21.71
C GLY A 142 -10.97 8.89 -22.56
N LEU A 143 -10.16 9.80 -22.03
CA LEU A 143 -8.89 10.24 -22.56
C LEU A 143 -7.76 9.90 -21.57
N VAL A 144 -6.68 9.35 -22.08
CA VAL A 144 -5.43 9.18 -21.33
C VAL A 144 -4.39 10.15 -21.87
N THR A 145 -3.91 10.99 -20.97
CA THR A 145 -2.84 11.96 -21.22
C THR A 145 -1.66 11.68 -20.31
N ASP A 146 -0.49 12.19 -20.66
CA ASP A 146 0.56 12.42 -19.69
C ASP A 146 0.24 13.70 -18.88
N VAL A 147 0.97 13.91 -17.80
CA VAL A 147 0.85 15.11 -16.94
C VAL A 147 1.29 16.42 -17.62
N SER A 148 1.92 16.38 -18.80
CA SER A 148 2.16 17.54 -19.65
C SER A 148 0.98 17.85 -20.60
N GLY A 149 -0.03 16.96 -20.66
CA GLY A 149 -1.22 17.09 -21.50
C GLY A 149 -1.13 16.37 -22.85
N GLY A 150 -0.02 15.67 -23.13
CA GLY A 150 0.14 14.89 -24.37
C GLY A 150 -0.72 13.62 -24.34
N PRO A 151 -1.42 13.23 -25.42
CA PRO A 151 -2.18 11.97 -25.45
C PRO A 151 -1.24 10.76 -25.45
N ILE A 152 -1.58 9.71 -24.68
CA ILE A 152 -0.78 8.49 -24.60
C ILE A 152 -1.50 7.33 -25.31
N ALA A 153 -0.89 6.82 -26.38
CA ALA A 153 -1.35 5.66 -27.12
C ALA A 153 -0.91 4.33 -26.47
N GLY A 154 -1.65 3.24 -26.72
CA GLY A 154 -1.25 1.89 -26.28
C GLY A 154 -1.35 1.67 -24.76
N VAL A 155 -2.02 2.55 -24.03
CA VAL A 155 -2.28 2.36 -22.60
C VAL A 155 -3.38 1.33 -22.42
N ARG A 156 -3.12 0.29 -21.63
CA ARG A 156 -4.10 -0.74 -21.32
C ARG A 156 -5.07 -0.22 -20.26
N ILE A 157 -6.36 -0.23 -20.56
CA ILE A 157 -7.42 0.13 -19.63
C ILE A 157 -8.18 -1.14 -19.25
N ASP A 158 -8.19 -1.47 -17.98
CA ASP A 158 -8.89 -2.63 -17.43
C ASP A 158 -9.98 -2.18 -16.45
N ALA A 159 -11.17 -2.76 -16.57
CA ALA A 159 -12.29 -2.49 -15.68
C ALA A 159 -12.72 -3.75 -14.93
N ALA A 160 -12.79 -3.65 -13.60
CA ALA A 160 -13.28 -4.69 -12.72
C ALA A 160 -14.48 -4.18 -11.92
N LYS A 161 -15.49 -5.03 -11.76
CA LYS A 161 -16.60 -4.72 -10.86
C LYS A 161 -16.10 -4.79 -9.42
N LEU A 162 -16.37 -3.74 -8.64
CA LEU A 162 -16.07 -3.78 -7.21
C LEU A 162 -17.18 -4.59 -6.53
N GLY A 163 -16.82 -5.72 -5.92
CA GLY A 163 -17.66 -6.37 -4.90
C GLY A 163 -17.34 -5.78 -3.54
N ASN A 164 -18.28 -5.78 -2.58
CA ASN A 164 -18.03 -5.28 -1.23
C ASN A 164 -17.38 -6.35 -0.36
N ALA A 165 -16.17 -6.80 -0.72
CA ALA A 165 -15.42 -7.67 0.18
C ALA A 165 -13.92 -7.52 0.03
N MET A 166 -13.28 -7.53 1.19
CA MET A 166 -11.84 -7.57 1.49
C MET A 166 -11.09 -8.77 0.89
N ALA A 167 -11.62 -9.40 -0.16
CA ALA A 167 -10.99 -10.49 -0.88
C ALA A 167 -9.92 -9.92 -1.82
N ARG A 168 -8.67 -9.86 -1.34
CA ARG A 168 -7.48 -9.62 -2.18
C ARG A 168 -7.37 -10.58 -3.39
N SER A 169 -8.14 -11.67 -3.40
CA SER A 169 -8.20 -12.66 -4.49
C SER A 169 -9.08 -12.27 -5.69
N SER A 170 -9.92 -11.23 -5.61
CA SER A 170 -10.78 -10.79 -6.74
C SER A 170 -10.13 -9.70 -7.61
N LEU A 171 -8.88 -9.31 -7.32
CA LEU A 171 -8.12 -8.32 -8.08
C LEU A 171 -7.69 -8.82 -9.49
N GLY A 172 -7.87 -10.11 -9.80
CA GLY A 172 -7.74 -10.68 -11.16
C GLY A 172 -8.98 -10.56 -12.04
N SER A 173 -10.12 -10.16 -11.47
CA SER A 173 -11.47 -10.24 -12.06
C SER A 173 -11.84 -9.06 -12.97
N ALA A 174 -10.88 -8.42 -13.65
CA ALA A 174 -11.23 -7.46 -14.70
C ALA A 174 -12.01 -8.18 -15.80
N VAL A 175 -13.25 -7.73 -16.02
CA VAL A 175 -14.20 -8.35 -16.96
C VAL A 175 -14.18 -7.67 -18.33
N ALA A 176 -13.59 -6.47 -18.42
CA ALA A 176 -13.43 -5.74 -19.67
C ALA A 176 -12.03 -5.12 -19.78
N THR A 177 -11.49 -5.07 -20.99
CA THR A 177 -10.19 -4.46 -21.29
C THR A 177 -10.19 -3.79 -22.67
N THR A 178 -9.43 -2.71 -22.80
CA THR A 178 -9.21 -1.99 -24.07
C THR A 178 -7.83 -1.33 -24.08
N MET A 179 -7.44 -0.80 -25.23
CA MET A 179 -6.22 -0.01 -25.39
C MET A 179 -6.59 1.40 -25.86
N THR A 180 -5.80 2.40 -25.48
CA THR A 180 -5.95 3.75 -26.03
C THR A 180 -5.46 3.83 -27.47
N GLY A 181 -6.16 4.61 -28.29
CA GLY A 181 -5.74 4.94 -29.66
C GLY A 181 -4.61 5.98 -29.69
N ALA A 182 -4.17 6.33 -30.90
CA ALA A 182 -3.11 7.34 -31.11
C ALA A 182 -3.47 8.74 -30.57
N ASP A 183 -4.76 9.03 -30.40
CA ASP A 183 -5.28 10.27 -29.81
C ASP A 183 -5.48 10.16 -28.29
N GLY A 184 -5.01 9.09 -27.66
CA GLY A 184 -5.14 8.82 -26.23
C GLY A 184 -6.55 8.41 -25.81
N LYS A 185 -7.51 8.36 -26.72
CA LYS A 185 -8.89 8.02 -26.38
C LYS A 185 -9.10 6.53 -26.28
N TYR A 186 -10.02 6.14 -25.42
CA TYR A 186 -10.48 4.77 -25.32
C TYR A 186 -11.99 4.69 -25.17
N THR A 187 -12.54 3.54 -25.58
CA THR A 187 -13.91 3.15 -25.34
C THR A 187 -13.97 1.68 -24.96
N MET A 188 -14.86 1.33 -24.05
CA MET A 188 -15.19 -0.06 -23.72
C MET A 188 -16.64 -0.19 -23.27
N THR A 189 -17.20 -1.40 -23.40
CA THR A 189 -18.50 -1.72 -22.80
C THR A 189 -18.28 -2.31 -21.42
N VAL A 190 -19.00 -1.81 -20.42
CA VAL A 190 -18.94 -2.28 -19.04
C VAL A 190 -20.33 -2.44 -18.45
N ALA A 191 -20.46 -3.18 -17.35
CA ALA A 191 -21.71 -3.27 -16.61
C ALA A 191 -22.04 -1.94 -15.90
N VAL A 192 -23.33 -1.73 -15.62
CA VAL A 192 -23.80 -0.64 -14.74
C VAL A 192 -23.33 -0.91 -13.31
N GLY A 193 -23.05 0.16 -12.56
CA GLY A 193 -22.63 0.11 -11.16
C GLY A 193 -21.20 0.63 -10.96
N GLN A 194 -20.68 0.40 -9.76
CA GLN A 194 -19.36 0.88 -9.35
C GLN A 194 -18.26 -0.05 -9.87
N LEU A 195 -17.32 0.53 -10.62
CA LEU A 195 -16.20 -0.19 -11.21
C LEU A 195 -14.88 0.41 -10.71
N LEU A 196 -13.87 -0.42 -10.50
CA LEU A 196 -12.49 0.04 -10.45
C LEU A 196 -11.90 -0.04 -11.86
N VAL A 197 -11.50 1.10 -12.39
CA VAL A 197 -10.92 1.23 -13.74
C VAL A 197 -9.45 1.60 -13.59
N ALA A 198 -8.56 0.81 -14.20
CA ALA A 198 -7.11 0.96 -14.12
C ALA A 198 -6.51 1.23 -15.50
N ALA A 199 -5.62 2.21 -15.58
CA ALA A 199 -4.78 2.52 -16.73
C ALA A 199 -3.34 2.08 -16.46
N ARG A 200 -2.77 1.29 -17.37
CA ARG A 200 -1.43 0.70 -17.26
C ARG A 200 -0.62 0.90 -18.53
N SER A 201 0.64 1.24 -18.35
CA SER A 201 1.65 1.32 -19.41
C SER A 201 3.02 0.92 -18.84
N PRO A 202 3.91 0.28 -19.63
CA PRO A 202 5.28 0.00 -19.20
C PRO A 202 6.10 1.26 -18.87
N ASP A 203 5.78 2.37 -19.54
CA ASP A 203 6.55 3.63 -19.48
C ASP A 203 5.97 4.65 -18.51
N TYR A 204 4.76 4.40 -17.99
CA TYR A 204 4.05 5.31 -17.09
C TYR A 204 3.64 4.61 -15.80
N ALA A 205 3.66 5.37 -14.71
CA ALA A 205 3.12 4.94 -13.45
C ALA A 205 1.64 4.57 -13.60
N ALA A 206 1.29 3.35 -13.21
CA ALA A 206 -0.08 2.88 -13.28
C ALA A 206 -1.01 3.72 -12.37
N GLN A 207 -2.25 3.90 -12.81
CA GLN A 207 -3.27 4.65 -12.09
C GLN A 207 -4.61 3.93 -12.12
N SER A 208 -5.38 4.00 -11.04
CA SER A 208 -6.75 3.48 -10.97
C SER A 208 -7.72 4.50 -10.39
N ARG A 209 -8.99 4.38 -10.75
CA ARG A 209 -10.09 5.22 -10.26
C ARG A 209 -11.36 4.41 -10.09
N MET A 210 -12.14 4.71 -9.05
CA MET A 210 -13.53 4.24 -8.96
C MET A 210 -14.41 5.06 -9.89
N VAL A 211 -15.26 4.39 -10.65
CA VAL A 211 -16.15 4.97 -11.66
C VAL A 211 -17.54 4.39 -11.48
N ASP A 212 -18.53 5.24 -11.21
CA ASP A 212 -19.94 4.85 -11.16
C ASP A 212 -20.54 4.95 -12.57
N VAL A 213 -20.88 3.79 -13.14
CA VAL A 213 -21.45 3.70 -14.49
C VAL A 213 -22.98 3.67 -14.39
N GLY A 214 -23.62 4.74 -14.85
CA GLY A 214 -25.09 4.85 -14.87
C GLY A 214 -25.72 4.34 -16.18
N ALA A 215 -27.04 4.50 -16.29
CA ALA A 215 -27.81 4.10 -17.47
C ALA A 215 -27.39 4.83 -18.78
N GLY A 216 -26.71 5.98 -18.68
CA GLY A 216 -26.14 6.70 -19.81
C GLY A 216 -24.69 6.35 -20.13
N GLY A 217 -24.05 5.44 -19.40
CA GLY A 217 -22.60 5.25 -19.44
C GLY A 217 -21.85 6.18 -18.51
N ALA A 218 -20.54 6.26 -18.70
CA ALA A 218 -19.65 7.09 -17.90
C ALA A 218 -18.42 7.55 -18.70
N THR A 219 -17.74 8.56 -18.16
CA THR A 219 -16.44 9.04 -18.67
C THR A 219 -15.40 8.94 -17.56
N ALA A 220 -14.20 8.43 -17.90
CA ALA A 220 -13.08 8.36 -16.97
C ALA A 220 -11.77 8.73 -17.66
N ASP A 221 -11.28 9.94 -17.36
CA ASP A 221 -9.99 10.40 -17.88
C ASP A 221 -8.84 10.04 -16.93
N PHE A 222 -7.67 9.80 -17.51
CA PHE A 222 -6.43 9.52 -16.80
C PHE A 222 -5.34 10.51 -17.23
N SER A 223 -4.58 11.00 -16.26
CA SER A 223 -3.35 11.75 -16.49
C SER A 223 -2.23 10.96 -15.81
N LEU A 224 -1.35 10.35 -16.61
CA LEU A 224 -0.33 9.44 -16.13
C LEU A 224 1.00 10.17 -15.95
N VAL A 225 1.72 9.79 -14.90
CA VAL A 225 3.07 10.28 -14.61
C VAL A 225 4.08 9.34 -15.28
N PRO A 226 5.12 9.84 -15.97
CA PRO A 226 6.21 9.01 -16.45
C PRO A 226 6.79 8.12 -15.35
N GLY A 227 6.86 6.82 -15.62
CA GLY A 227 7.30 5.82 -14.66
C GLY A 227 8.81 5.81 -14.53
N GLY A 228 9.30 5.68 -13.29
CA GLY A 228 10.69 5.38 -13.02
C GLY A 228 11.02 3.90 -13.19
N VAL A 229 12.31 3.62 -13.15
CA VAL A 229 12.93 2.32 -13.38
C VAL A 229 13.93 2.02 -12.27
N ILE A 230 13.89 0.80 -11.73
CA ILE A 230 14.90 0.29 -10.81
C ILE A 230 15.58 -0.93 -11.42
N GLU A 231 16.90 -0.89 -11.51
CA GLU A 231 17.76 -1.96 -12.00
C GLU A 231 18.77 -2.38 -10.93
N GLY A 232 19.01 -3.68 -10.85
CA GLY A 232 19.91 -4.23 -9.85
C GLY A 232 20.30 -5.67 -10.09
N VAL A 233 20.97 -6.25 -9.10
CA VAL A 233 21.39 -7.65 -9.06
C VAL A 233 21.07 -8.25 -7.69
N VAL A 234 20.54 -9.48 -7.68
CA VAL A 234 20.31 -10.26 -6.47
C VAL A 234 21.58 -11.04 -6.15
N ILE A 235 22.11 -10.89 -4.94
CA ILE A 235 23.39 -11.47 -4.51
C ILE A 235 23.19 -12.33 -3.25
N ASP A 236 23.77 -13.53 -3.23
CA ASP A 236 23.79 -14.39 -2.05
C ASP A 236 24.77 -13.83 -1.00
N ASP A 237 24.27 -13.61 0.22
CA ASP A 237 24.96 -12.86 1.26
C ASP A 237 26.29 -13.48 1.71
N ARG A 238 26.40 -14.82 1.65
CA ARG A 238 27.56 -15.62 2.05
C ARG A 238 28.53 -15.84 0.91
N SER A 239 28.04 -16.37 -0.21
CA SER A 239 28.91 -16.72 -1.35
C SER A 239 29.30 -15.52 -2.19
N LYS A 240 28.59 -14.39 -2.05
CA LYS A 240 28.76 -13.17 -2.84
C LYS A 240 28.53 -13.38 -4.34
N GLN A 241 27.83 -14.45 -4.73
CA GLN A 241 27.52 -14.76 -6.13
C GLN A 241 26.10 -14.30 -6.50
N PRO A 242 25.83 -13.97 -7.78
CA PRO A 242 24.49 -13.65 -8.25
C PRO A 242 23.51 -14.82 -8.13
N VAL A 243 22.24 -14.51 -7.84
CA VAL A 243 21.17 -15.49 -7.65
C VAL A 243 20.16 -15.40 -8.80
N ALA A 244 20.21 -16.39 -9.70
CA ALA A 244 19.28 -16.51 -10.82
C ALA A 244 17.86 -16.88 -10.37
N GLY A 245 16.85 -16.41 -11.10
CA GLY A 245 15.45 -16.79 -10.87
C GLY A 245 14.84 -16.22 -9.59
N ALA A 246 15.54 -15.31 -8.91
CA ALA A 246 15.04 -14.64 -7.72
C ALA A 246 13.81 -13.78 -8.06
N PHE A 247 12.72 -13.94 -7.32
CA PHE A 247 11.55 -13.09 -7.42
C PHE A 247 11.78 -11.80 -6.64
N VAL A 248 11.82 -10.66 -7.34
CA VAL A 248 12.09 -9.34 -6.80
C VAL A 248 10.81 -8.53 -6.78
N ALA A 249 10.46 -7.99 -5.61
CA ALA A 249 9.31 -7.13 -5.43
C ALA A 249 9.74 -5.75 -4.94
N ALA A 250 9.29 -4.70 -5.63
CA ALA A 250 9.36 -3.32 -5.20
C ALA A 250 8.10 -2.97 -4.40
N ARG A 251 8.17 -3.19 -3.10
CA ARG A 251 7.10 -2.81 -2.18
C ARG A 251 7.22 -1.31 -1.92
N ARG A 252 6.08 -0.64 -1.87
CA ARG A 252 6.01 0.66 -1.21
C ARG A 252 5.52 0.39 0.20
N ASP A 253 5.88 1.21 1.18
CA ASP A 253 5.31 1.15 2.53
C ASP A 253 3.85 1.61 2.52
N SER A 254 3.04 1.01 1.65
CA SER A 254 1.67 1.40 1.37
C SER A 254 0.97 0.17 0.84
N ALA A 255 0.11 -0.43 1.67
CA ALA A 255 -0.70 -1.58 1.29
C ALA A 255 -1.88 -1.21 0.36
N SER A 256 -1.69 -0.18 -0.49
CA SER A 256 -2.63 0.29 -1.50
C SER A 256 -2.62 -0.65 -2.71
N ILE A 257 -3.09 -1.87 -2.47
CA ILE A 257 -3.33 -2.83 -3.52
C ILE A 257 -4.59 -2.39 -4.27
N MET A 258 -4.40 -1.67 -5.36
CA MET A 258 -5.45 -1.45 -6.38
C MET A 258 -5.08 -2.26 -7.62
N LEU A 259 -6.10 -2.69 -8.39
CA LEU A 259 -5.96 -3.52 -9.59
C LEU A 259 -4.81 -3.11 -10.53
N ALA A 260 -4.44 -1.82 -10.54
CA ALA A 260 -3.37 -1.22 -11.35
C ALA A 260 -1.95 -1.71 -11.01
N GLU A 261 -1.64 -2.04 -9.75
CA GLU A 261 -0.24 -2.16 -9.27
C GLU A 261 0.24 -3.59 -9.01
N GLY A 262 -0.67 -4.57 -8.98
CA GLY A 262 -0.40 -5.92 -8.50
C GLY A 262 0.64 -6.74 -9.29
N GLY A 263 0.97 -6.35 -10.53
CA GLY A 263 2.02 -7.01 -11.33
C GLY A 263 3.12 -6.07 -11.83
N SER A 264 2.96 -4.75 -11.70
CA SER A 264 3.93 -3.75 -12.21
C SER A 264 5.14 -3.52 -11.31
N ARG A 265 5.21 -4.22 -10.18
CA ARG A 265 6.24 -4.03 -9.14
C ARG A 265 7.05 -5.28 -8.87
N GLU A 266 6.83 -6.34 -9.63
CA GLU A 266 7.39 -7.66 -9.38
C GLU A 266 8.03 -8.18 -10.66
N VAL A 267 9.25 -8.70 -10.55
CA VAL A 267 10.01 -9.25 -11.68
C VAL A 267 10.85 -10.43 -11.22
N THR A 268 11.13 -11.35 -12.15
CA THR A 268 12.07 -12.44 -11.89
C THR A 268 13.45 -12.06 -12.41
N ALA A 269 14.47 -12.23 -11.59
CA ALA A 269 15.85 -11.98 -11.95
C ALA A 269 16.34 -12.99 -13.02
N GLY A 270 17.10 -12.50 -13.99
CA GLY A 270 17.69 -13.29 -15.07
C GLY A 270 18.75 -14.29 -14.58
N ALA A 271 19.35 -15.03 -15.52
CA ALA A 271 20.36 -16.05 -15.23
C ALA A 271 21.64 -15.50 -14.58
N ASP A 272 21.91 -14.21 -14.73
CA ASP A 272 23.01 -13.47 -14.11
C ASP A 272 22.59 -12.75 -12.82
N GLY A 273 21.39 -13.04 -12.30
CA GLY A 273 20.81 -12.42 -11.11
C GLY A 273 20.35 -10.99 -11.31
N ARG A 274 20.39 -10.43 -12.54
CA ARG A 274 19.96 -9.05 -12.80
C ARG A 274 18.45 -8.93 -12.90
N PHE A 275 17.91 -7.81 -12.44
CA PHE A 275 16.50 -7.48 -12.53
C PHE A 275 16.30 -6.03 -13.00
N ARG A 276 15.15 -5.77 -13.62
CA ARG A 276 14.70 -4.44 -14.04
C ARG A 276 13.20 -4.31 -13.81
N ILE A 277 12.79 -3.34 -12.99
CA ILE A 277 11.38 -3.02 -12.71
C ILE A 277 11.08 -1.66 -13.35
N THR A 278 10.03 -1.55 -14.16
CA THR A 278 9.63 -0.33 -14.88
C THR A 278 8.25 0.14 -14.46
N GLY A 279 7.81 1.32 -14.96
CA GLY A 279 6.48 1.84 -14.66
C GLY A 279 6.26 2.19 -13.18
N LEU A 280 7.36 2.36 -12.42
CA LEU A 280 7.28 2.64 -10.99
C LEU A 280 6.90 4.11 -10.77
N ARG A 281 5.93 4.35 -9.91
CA ARG A 281 5.57 5.70 -9.51
C ARG A 281 6.72 6.35 -8.72
N PRO A 282 6.93 7.67 -8.80
CA PRO A 282 7.84 8.35 -7.89
C PRO A 282 7.50 8.08 -6.41
N GLY A 283 8.52 7.93 -5.57
CA GLY A 283 8.40 7.67 -4.13
C GLY A 283 9.48 6.73 -3.59
N ALA A 284 9.43 6.43 -2.31
CA ALA A 284 10.31 5.46 -1.66
C ALA A 284 9.77 4.03 -1.82
N TYR A 285 10.67 3.10 -2.14
CA TYR A 285 10.39 1.68 -2.31
C TYR A 285 11.27 0.84 -1.40
N GLU A 286 10.68 -0.15 -0.74
CA GLU A 286 11.33 -1.31 -0.15
C GLU A 286 11.47 -2.42 -1.19
N LEU A 287 12.70 -2.71 -1.59
CA LEU A 287 12.99 -3.86 -2.43
C LEU A 287 13.22 -5.10 -1.57
N VAL A 288 12.54 -6.18 -1.92
CA VAL A 288 12.72 -7.51 -1.32
C VAL A 288 12.86 -8.55 -2.43
N ALA A 289 13.63 -9.59 -2.17
CA ALA A 289 13.77 -10.74 -3.04
C ALA A 289 13.56 -12.05 -2.29
N THR A 290 12.98 -13.02 -2.99
CA THR A 290 12.89 -14.41 -2.58
C THR A 290 13.45 -15.31 -3.67
N ALA A 291 14.23 -16.33 -3.29
CA ALA A 291 14.84 -17.27 -4.23
C ALA A 291 15.06 -18.61 -3.53
N GLU A 292 14.22 -19.61 -3.83
CA GLU A 292 14.22 -20.89 -3.11
C GLU A 292 14.11 -20.65 -1.58
N ALA A 293 14.90 -21.36 -0.77
CA ALA A 293 15.03 -21.13 0.67
C ALA A 293 15.92 -19.92 1.02
N ARG A 294 15.93 -18.86 0.20
CA ARG A 294 16.64 -17.60 0.47
C ARG A 294 15.70 -16.41 0.41
N ARG A 295 15.92 -15.44 1.28
CA ARG A 295 15.15 -14.20 1.34
C ARG A 295 16.02 -13.01 1.72
N THR A 296 15.57 -11.83 1.30
CA THR A 296 16.11 -10.57 1.80
C THR A 296 15.94 -10.46 3.31
N ARG A 297 17.06 -10.31 4.03
CA ARG A 297 17.09 -10.24 5.50
C ARG A 297 16.60 -8.90 6.05
N SER A 298 16.79 -7.83 5.27
CA SER A 298 16.29 -6.49 5.56
C SER A 298 15.97 -5.78 4.25
N PRO A 299 14.78 -5.16 4.08
CA PRO A 299 14.41 -4.49 2.84
C PRO A 299 15.44 -3.43 2.42
N THR A 300 15.64 -3.27 1.11
CA THR A 300 16.51 -2.21 0.57
C THR A 300 15.66 -1.02 0.17
N LEU A 301 15.83 0.12 0.86
CA LEU A 301 15.09 1.35 0.56
C LEU A 301 15.68 2.12 -0.63
N VAL A 302 14.84 2.44 -1.61
CA VAL A 302 15.19 3.15 -2.84
C VAL A 302 14.18 4.27 -3.08
N GLY A 303 14.65 5.52 -3.03
CA GLY A 303 13.86 6.69 -3.42
C GLY A 303 13.94 6.91 -4.93
N LEU A 304 12.78 7.01 -5.59
CA LEU A 304 12.63 7.13 -7.04
C LEU A 304 11.87 8.41 -7.42
N GLY A 305 12.38 9.18 -8.37
CA GLY A 305 11.79 10.39 -8.94
C GLY A 305 11.03 10.15 -10.24
N VAL A 306 10.45 11.21 -10.81
CA VAL A 306 9.69 11.16 -12.08
C VAL A 306 10.62 10.76 -13.23
N ALA A 307 10.22 9.73 -13.99
CA ALA A 307 11.02 9.15 -15.07
C ALA A 307 12.46 8.77 -14.66
N GLU A 308 12.75 8.61 -13.37
CA GLU A 308 14.10 8.32 -12.90
C GLU A 308 14.49 6.88 -13.24
N GLN A 309 15.74 6.66 -13.64
CA GLN A 309 16.33 5.33 -13.71
C GLN A 309 17.41 5.18 -12.65
N ILE A 310 17.23 4.22 -11.75
CA ILE A 310 18.20 3.87 -10.71
C ILE A 310 18.87 2.57 -11.10
N THR A 311 20.20 2.57 -11.17
CA THR A 311 21.02 1.40 -11.50
C THR A 311 21.80 0.92 -10.28
N ASP A 312 22.45 -0.23 -10.43
CA ASP A 312 23.46 -0.76 -9.50
C ASP A 312 22.93 -1.08 -8.09
N VAL A 313 21.63 -1.35 -7.97
CA VAL A 313 21.04 -1.80 -6.70
C VAL A 313 21.48 -3.23 -6.43
N GLN A 314 22.09 -3.47 -5.26
CA GLN A 314 22.41 -4.81 -4.79
C GLN A 314 21.38 -5.27 -3.77
N LEU A 315 20.68 -6.37 -4.06
CA LEU A 315 19.69 -6.94 -3.19
C LEU A 315 20.21 -8.25 -2.60
N LEU A 316 20.52 -8.22 -1.31
CA LEU A 316 21.14 -9.35 -0.62
C LEU A 316 20.09 -10.34 -0.17
N VAL A 317 20.29 -11.62 -0.48
CA VAL A 317 19.46 -12.73 0.00
C VAL A 317 20.31 -13.70 0.80
N GLY A 318 19.78 -14.15 1.94
CA GLY A 318 20.40 -15.15 2.79
C GLY A 318 19.47 -16.34 2.97
N LYS A 319 20.01 -17.51 3.35
CA LYS A 319 19.17 -18.67 3.65
C LYS A 319 18.20 -18.38 4.78
N THR A 320 16.94 -18.72 4.58
CA THR A 320 15.90 -18.74 5.62
C THR A 320 15.81 -20.14 6.23
N PRO A 321 15.45 -20.25 7.52
CA PRO A 321 15.03 -21.52 8.08
C PRO A 321 13.86 -22.15 7.31
N ILE A 322 13.78 -23.46 7.34
CA ILE A 322 12.67 -24.24 6.79
C ILE A 322 11.78 -24.71 7.93
N VAL A 323 10.46 -24.62 7.77
CA VAL A 323 9.47 -25.19 8.68
C VAL A 323 8.90 -26.48 8.09
N ARG A 324 9.10 -27.61 8.77
CA ARG A 324 8.57 -28.91 8.38
C ARG A 324 7.49 -29.37 9.35
N GLY A 325 6.43 -29.93 8.80
CA GLY A 325 5.33 -30.39 9.62
C GLY A 325 4.36 -31.33 8.92
N THR A 326 3.29 -31.66 9.63
CA THR A 326 2.19 -32.46 9.14
C THR A 326 0.85 -31.79 9.45
N VAL A 327 -0.11 -32.02 8.58
CA VAL A 327 -1.49 -31.59 8.73
C VAL A 327 -2.36 -32.82 8.99
N ILE A 328 -3.10 -32.78 10.09
CA ILE A 328 -3.95 -33.88 10.54
C ILE A 328 -5.36 -33.38 10.85
N ASP A 329 -6.34 -34.28 10.77
CA ASP A 329 -7.70 -34.03 11.24
C ASP A 329 -7.89 -34.39 12.74
N ASP A 330 -9.09 -34.15 13.28
CA ASP A 330 -9.45 -34.51 14.65
C ASP A 330 -9.40 -36.03 14.93
N ALA A 331 -9.45 -36.88 13.90
CA ALA A 331 -9.25 -38.33 14.02
C ALA A 331 -7.76 -38.72 13.93
N ASN A 332 -6.86 -37.74 13.89
CA ASN A 332 -5.42 -37.87 13.63
C ASN A 332 -5.11 -38.48 12.25
N ALA A 333 -6.04 -38.44 11.30
CA ALA A 333 -5.79 -38.85 9.93
C ALA A 333 -5.06 -37.72 9.17
N PRO A 334 -4.11 -38.05 8.28
CA PRO A 334 -3.40 -37.04 7.49
C PRO A 334 -4.33 -36.36 6.48
N VAL A 335 -4.22 -35.04 6.34
CA VAL A 335 -4.99 -34.25 5.37
C VAL A 335 -4.12 -33.90 4.18
N ALA A 336 -4.36 -34.56 3.05
CA ALA A 336 -3.66 -34.31 1.79
C ALA A 336 -4.20 -33.10 1.03
N ASN A 337 -3.36 -32.47 0.20
CA ASN A 337 -3.68 -31.29 -0.62
C ASN A 337 -4.16 -30.06 0.15
N ALA A 338 -3.96 -30.00 1.47
CA ALA A 338 -4.25 -28.83 2.28
C ALA A 338 -3.25 -27.71 1.93
N LYS A 339 -3.77 -26.51 1.66
CA LYS A 339 -2.96 -25.32 1.40
C LYS A 339 -2.53 -24.70 2.73
N VAL A 340 -1.27 -24.89 3.10
CA VAL A 340 -0.63 -24.33 4.30
C VAL A 340 -0.02 -22.96 3.97
N SER A 341 -0.18 -21.98 4.86
CA SER A 341 0.39 -20.63 4.74
C SER A 341 0.60 -19.98 6.11
N ALA A 342 1.60 -19.10 6.26
CA ALA A 342 1.73 -18.27 7.46
C ALA A 342 0.94 -16.96 7.31
N LEU A 343 0.25 -16.51 8.36
CA LEU A 343 -0.63 -15.34 8.31
C LEU A 343 0.09 -14.02 7.95
N SER A 344 1.37 -13.92 8.27
CA SER A 344 2.22 -12.77 7.97
C SER A 344 2.96 -12.87 6.62
N SER A 345 2.79 -13.97 5.87
CA SER A 345 3.45 -14.19 4.58
C SER A 345 2.46 -14.59 3.47
N GLY A 346 2.72 -14.19 2.23
CA GLY A 346 1.92 -14.63 1.07
C GLY A 346 2.17 -16.08 0.63
N ASP A 347 3.23 -16.71 1.15
CA ASP A 347 3.73 -18.00 0.67
C ASP A 347 2.79 -19.16 1.05
N ARG A 348 2.53 -20.08 0.11
CA ARG A 348 1.62 -21.22 0.30
C ARG A 348 2.20 -22.52 -0.24
N VAL A 349 2.03 -23.60 0.52
CA VAL A 349 2.44 -24.95 0.13
C VAL A 349 1.29 -25.94 0.27
N LYS A 350 1.27 -26.98 -0.55
CA LYS A 350 0.27 -28.06 -0.43
C LYS A 350 0.86 -29.24 0.33
N THR A 351 0.05 -29.88 1.16
CA THR A 351 0.43 -31.13 1.82
C THR A 351 0.44 -32.31 0.87
N ASP A 352 1.35 -33.25 1.09
CA ASP A 352 1.41 -34.52 0.36
C ASP A 352 0.33 -35.53 0.82
N ALA A 353 0.34 -36.74 0.26
CA ALA A 353 -0.60 -37.80 0.62
C ALA A 353 -0.52 -38.26 2.10
N LYS A 354 0.58 -37.98 2.78
CA LYS A 354 0.80 -38.24 4.21
C LYS A 354 0.52 -37.00 5.06
N GLY A 355 -0.04 -35.95 4.48
CA GLY A 355 -0.29 -34.68 5.16
C GLY A 355 0.99 -33.88 5.44
N ALA A 356 2.16 -34.30 4.95
CA ALA A 356 3.41 -33.60 5.22
C ALA A 356 3.54 -32.33 4.39
N PHE A 357 4.11 -31.29 4.98
CA PHE A 357 4.45 -30.03 4.31
C PHE A 357 5.85 -29.57 4.67
N VAL A 358 6.42 -28.79 3.75
CA VAL A 358 7.68 -28.07 3.93
C VAL A 358 7.42 -26.64 3.51
N LEU A 359 7.49 -25.71 4.45
CA LEU A 359 7.30 -24.28 4.24
C LEU A 359 8.65 -23.58 4.43
N ASP A 360 9.18 -23.00 3.36
CA ASP A 360 10.40 -22.21 3.37
C ASP A 360 10.10 -20.70 3.29
N GLY A 361 11.14 -19.88 3.36
CA GLY A 361 11.02 -18.44 3.11
C GLY A 361 10.46 -17.61 4.26
N LEU A 362 10.12 -18.19 5.41
CA LEU A 362 9.67 -17.41 6.57
C LEU A 362 10.81 -16.54 7.13
N ALA A 363 10.46 -15.29 7.46
CA ALA A 363 11.39 -14.39 8.15
C ALA A 363 11.65 -14.93 9.57
N THR A 364 12.71 -14.46 10.21
CA THR A 364 12.91 -14.72 11.64
C THR A 364 11.82 -13.98 12.43
N GLY A 365 11.15 -14.66 13.36
CA GLY A 365 10.11 -14.12 14.22
C GLY A 365 8.99 -15.12 14.50
N ASP A 366 7.96 -14.64 15.21
CA ASP A 366 6.77 -15.42 15.50
C ASP A 366 5.82 -15.43 14.30
N HIS A 367 5.48 -16.64 13.87
CA HIS A 367 4.53 -16.90 12.81
C HIS A 367 3.34 -17.69 13.34
N ALA A 368 2.22 -17.57 12.65
CA ALA A 368 1.05 -18.38 12.90
C ALA A 368 0.65 -19.04 11.58
N LEU A 369 0.70 -20.37 11.56
CA LEU A 369 0.39 -21.18 10.38
C LEU A 369 -1.09 -21.53 10.36
N ILE A 370 -1.67 -21.47 9.16
CA ILE A 370 -3.01 -21.94 8.85
C ILE A 370 -2.97 -22.89 7.66
N ALA A 371 -3.92 -23.81 7.60
CA ALA A 371 -4.17 -24.71 6.49
C ALA A 371 -5.65 -24.67 6.07
N VAL A 372 -5.92 -24.72 4.76
CA VAL A 372 -7.29 -24.81 4.22
C VAL A 372 -7.31 -25.90 3.15
N ALA A 373 -8.33 -26.75 3.18
CA ALA A 373 -8.61 -27.76 2.17
C ALA A 373 -10.10 -27.68 1.80
N ASP A 374 -10.49 -28.29 0.68
CA ASP A 374 -11.89 -28.22 0.22
C ASP A 374 -12.90 -28.81 1.22
N THR A 375 -12.44 -29.76 2.05
CA THR A 375 -13.25 -30.53 3.00
C THR A 375 -12.86 -30.28 4.46
N HIS A 376 -11.84 -29.46 4.71
CA HIS A 376 -11.33 -29.22 6.05
C HIS A 376 -10.89 -27.76 6.23
N THR A 377 -11.00 -27.24 7.43
CA THR A 377 -10.44 -25.93 7.79
C THR A 377 -9.66 -25.98 9.10
N THR A 378 -8.74 -25.04 9.28
CA THR A 378 -7.92 -24.93 10.50
C THR A 378 -8.78 -24.62 11.71
N VAL A 379 -8.50 -25.33 12.80
CA VAL A 379 -9.20 -25.14 14.08
C VAL A 379 -8.79 -23.84 14.77
N ALA A 380 -7.49 -23.59 14.80
CA ALA A 380 -6.86 -22.39 15.32
C ALA A 380 -5.48 -22.23 14.66
N PRO A 381 -4.99 -20.99 14.48
CA PRO A 381 -3.64 -20.78 13.97
C PRO A 381 -2.61 -21.50 14.84
N THR A 382 -1.66 -22.19 14.21
CA THR A 382 -0.58 -22.91 14.90
C THR A 382 0.63 -21.98 15.04
N PRO A 383 0.99 -21.54 16.26
CA PRO A 383 2.15 -20.68 16.45
C PRO A 383 3.45 -21.43 16.13
N VAL A 384 4.39 -20.76 15.47
CA VAL A 384 5.71 -21.26 15.10
C VAL A 384 6.71 -20.12 15.25
N GLU A 385 7.70 -20.31 16.13
CA GLU A 385 8.83 -19.39 16.24
C GLU A 385 9.91 -19.80 15.24
N VAL A 386 10.25 -18.90 14.32
CA VAL A 386 11.28 -19.12 13.30
C VAL A 386 12.52 -18.32 13.70
N SER A 387 13.64 -19.00 13.94
CA SER A 387 14.90 -18.37 14.39
C SER A 387 15.97 -18.39 13.29
N ASP A 388 17.18 -18.87 13.56
CA ASP A 388 18.27 -19.07 12.59
C ASP A 388 18.42 -20.55 12.17
N LYS A 389 17.54 -21.43 12.67
CA LYS A 389 17.53 -22.89 12.41
C LYS A 389 16.18 -23.37 11.94
N ASP A 390 16.20 -24.41 11.11
CA ASP A 390 15.01 -25.14 10.66
C ASP A 390 14.15 -25.57 11.87
N VAL A 391 12.83 -25.50 11.69
CA VAL A 391 11.82 -25.90 12.67
C VAL A 391 11.15 -27.16 12.16
N ASP A 392 11.35 -28.29 12.84
CA ASP A 392 10.74 -29.57 12.45
C ASP A 392 9.62 -29.97 13.41
N GLY A 393 8.70 -30.81 12.93
CA GLY A 393 7.68 -31.44 13.78
C GLY A 393 6.45 -30.57 14.07
N VAL A 394 6.21 -29.52 13.28
CA VAL A 394 5.00 -28.70 13.42
C VAL A 394 3.76 -29.52 13.06
N VAL A 395 2.72 -29.46 13.88
CA VAL A 395 1.46 -30.18 13.62
C VAL A 395 0.31 -29.20 13.51
N ILE A 396 -0.28 -29.06 12.33
CA ILE A 396 -1.49 -28.26 12.11
C ILE A 396 -2.70 -29.17 12.22
N ARG A 397 -3.65 -28.81 13.09
CA ARG A 397 -4.91 -29.53 13.26
C ARG A 397 -6.04 -28.87 12.49
N MET A 398 -6.71 -29.67 11.68
CA MET A 398 -7.87 -29.25 10.91
C MET A 398 -9.12 -30.01 11.33
N ARG A 399 -10.28 -29.39 11.10
CA ARG A 399 -11.59 -29.99 11.31
C ARG A 399 -12.30 -30.18 9.99
N LYS A 400 -13.11 -31.24 9.90
CA LYS A 400 -14.01 -31.44 8.75
C LYS A 400 -14.94 -30.24 8.61
N ALA A 401 -15.01 -29.74 7.40
CA ALA A 401 -15.84 -28.64 6.98
C ALA A 401 -16.74 -29.11 5.83
N GLY A 402 -17.90 -28.49 5.68
CA GLY A 402 -18.80 -28.72 4.56
C GLY A 402 -19.11 -27.44 3.81
N ARG A 403 -20.05 -27.53 2.87
CA ARG A 403 -20.56 -26.41 2.09
C ARG A 403 -21.97 -26.09 2.57
N LEU A 404 -22.16 -24.87 3.00
CA LEU A 404 -23.45 -24.33 3.39
C LEU A 404 -24.19 -23.91 2.11
N GLU A 405 -25.27 -24.62 1.81
CA GLU A 405 -26.19 -24.28 0.72
C GLU A 405 -27.39 -23.51 1.26
N GLY A 406 -27.89 -22.55 0.48
CA GLY A 406 -29.04 -21.75 0.86
C GLY A 406 -29.57 -20.86 -0.26
N HIS A 407 -30.60 -20.08 0.06
CA HIS A 407 -31.10 -19.05 -0.83
C HIS A 407 -31.61 -17.82 -0.07
N VAL A 408 -31.65 -16.68 -0.75
CA VAL A 408 -32.31 -15.47 -0.27
C VAL A 408 -33.79 -15.48 -0.61
N GLU A 409 -34.62 -14.93 0.26
CA GLU A 409 -36.07 -14.78 0.05
C GLU A 409 -36.50 -13.32 0.33
N PRO A 410 -37.17 -12.60 -0.60
CA PRO A 410 -37.55 -13.04 -1.95
C PRO A 410 -36.35 -13.36 -2.83
N ARG A 411 -36.51 -14.39 -3.68
CA ARG A 411 -35.48 -14.86 -4.61
C ARG A 411 -35.04 -13.75 -5.55
N GLN A 412 -33.77 -13.37 -5.47
CA GLN A 412 -33.18 -12.34 -6.31
C GLN A 412 -31.67 -12.55 -6.49
N ALA A 413 -31.17 -12.18 -7.67
CA ALA A 413 -29.74 -12.15 -7.97
C ALA A 413 -29.05 -10.95 -7.33
N GLY A 414 -27.73 -11.06 -7.17
CA GLY A 414 -26.90 -9.93 -6.78
C GLY A 414 -26.96 -9.61 -5.30
N CYS A 415 -27.34 -10.59 -4.46
CA CYS A 415 -27.14 -10.53 -3.02
C CYS A 415 -25.79 -11.11 -2.66
N GLU A 416 -24.94 -10.30 -2.06
CA GLU A 416 -23.71 -10.74 -1.45
C GLU A 416 -24.03 -11.39 -0.11
N VAL A 417 -23.59 -12.63 0.06
CA VAL A 417 -23.87 -13.47 1.23
C VAL A 417 -22.55 -13.78 1.93
N GLU A 418 -22.48 -13.50 3.23
CA GLU A 418 -21.27 -13.68 4.06
C GLU A 418 -21.59 -14.26 5.44
N ILE A 419 -20.61 -14.94 6.04
CA ILE A 419 -20.69 -15.41 7.43
C ILE A 419 -20.23 -14.27 8.34
N GLU A 420 -21.10 -13.82 9.23
CA GLU A 420 -20.78 -12.81 10.23
C GLU A 420 -20.15 -13.46 11.48
N PRO A 421 -19.13 -12.84 12.09
CA PRO A 421 -18.68 -13.23 13.44
C PRO A 421 -19.79 -12.93 14.46
N ASP A 422 -20.16 -13.90 15.30
CA ASP A 422 -21.11 -13.69 16.41
C ASP A 422 -20.41 -12.84 17.50
N ASP A 423 -21.03 -11.71 17.88
CA ASP A 423 -20.50 -10.77 18.88
C ASP A 423 -20.19 -11.44 20.25
N ASN A 424 -20.77 -12.61 20.52
CA ASN A 424 -20.60 -13.34 21.78
C ASN A 424 -19.49 -14.40 21.75
N ASP A 425 -18.92 -14.73 20.59
CA ASP A 425 -18.00 -15.87 20.41
C ASP A 425 -16.51 -15.45 20.46
N GLY A 426 -16.23 -14.20 20.83
CA GLY A 426 -14.90 -13.60 20.76
C GLY A 426 -14.44 -13.32 19.33
N PRO A 427 -13.35 -12.56 19.15
CA PRO A 427 -12.85 -12.22 17.82
C PRO A 427 -12.35 -13.48 17.10
N ARG A 428 -13.10 -13.97 16.11
CA ARG A 428 -12.60 -14.96 15.16
C ARG A 428 -11.70 -14.27 14.14
N PRO A 429 -10.46 -14.73 13.93
CA PRO A 429 -9.61 -14.18 12.88
C PRO A 429 -10.27 -14.30 11.50
N MET A 430 -10.40 -13.17 10.78
CA MET A 430 -11.17 -13.07 9.52
C MET A 430 -10.80 -14.09 8.45
N PHE A 431 -9.55 -14.55 8.42
CA PHE A 431 -9.07 -15.55 7.45
C PHE A 431 -9.62 -16.97 7.67
N MET A 432 -10.34 -17.23 8.77
CA MET A 432 -11.03 -18.50 9.02
C MET A 432 -12.50 -18.50 8.59
N LEU A 433 -13.04 -17.36 8.14
CA LEU A 433 -14.40 -17.29 7.59
C LEU A 433 -14.38 -17.72 6.12
N ALA A 434 -15.47 -18.36 5.67
CA ALA A 434 -15.65 -18.67 4.25
C ALA A 434 -15.70 -17.36 3.45
N ALA A 435 -15.14 -17.38 2.24
CA ALA A 435 -15.22 -16.24 1.35
C ALA A 435 -16.70 -15.92 1.03
N PRO A 436 -17.08 -14.63 0.92
CA PRO A 436 -18.42 -14.26 0.54
C PRO A 436 -18.75 -14.74 -0.87
N THR A 437 -20.03 -14.92 -1.13
CA THR A 437 -20.55 -15.36 -2.43
C THR A 437 -21.66 -14.42 -2.90
N THR A 438 -22.06 -14.50 -4.17
CA THR A 438 -23.17 -13.71 -4.72
C THR A 438 -24.27 -14.62 -5.24
N THR A 439 -25.52 -14.29 -4.94
CA THR A 439 -26.67 -15.10 -5.37
C THR A 439 -26.88 -15.08 -6.89
N GLY A 440 -27.28 -16.25 -7.42
CA GLY A 440 -27.79 -16.40 -8.78
C GLY A 440 -29.18 -15.80 -8.97
N THR A 441 -29.72 -15.84 -10.20
CA THR A 441 -31.08 -15.32 -10.52
C THR A 441 -32.21 -16.01 -9.76
N ASP A 442 -31.97 -17.22 -9.28
CA ASP A 442 -32.86 -18.00 -8.43
C ASP A 442 -32.68 -17.69 -6.92
N GLY A 443 -31.79 -16.76 -6.56
CA GLY A 443 -31.49 -16.42 -5.19
C GLY A 443 -30.59 -17.43 -4.46
N ALA A 444 -30.13 -18.50 -5.12
CA ALA A 444 -29.33 -19.54 -4.49
C ALA A 444 -27.88 -19.08 -4.22
N PHE A 445 -27.30 -19.59 -3.14
CA PHE A 445 -25.91 -19.36 -2.75
C PHE A 445 -25.27 -20.61 -2.14
N GLU A 446 -23.94 -20.67 -2.22
CA GLU A 446 -23.12 -21.70 -1.59
C GLU A 446 -21.91 -21.05 -0.90
N LEU A 447 -21.70 -21.35 0.38
CA LEU A 447 -20.59 -20.86 1.20
C LEU A 447 -19.74 -22.02 1.72
N GLY A 448 -18.43 -21.96 1.57
CA GLY A 448 -17.55 -22.99 2.16
C GLY A 448 -16.08 -22.88 1.78
N PRO A 449 -15.21 -23.63 2.47
CA PRO A 449 -15.52 -24.62 3.53
C PRO A 449 -15.91 -23.98 4.89
N VAL A 450 -16.97 -24.47 5.53
CA VAL A 450 -17.46 -24.01 6.85
C VAL A 450 -17.47 -25.15 7.87
N THR A 451 -17.06 -24.88 9.12
CA THR A 451 -17.19 -25.85 10.22
C THR A 451 -18.62 -25.95 10.74
N PRO A 452 -19.09 -27.15 11.14
CA PRO A 452 -20.35 -27.29 11.86
C PRO A 452 -20.39 -26.42 13.13
N GLY A 453 -21.52 -25.77 13.38
CA GLY A 453 -21.70 -24.86 14.50
C GLY A 453 -22.86 -23.89 14.28
N LYS A 454 -23.09 -23.00 15.25
CA LYS A 454 -24.02 -21.89 15.07
C LYS A 454 -23.39 -20.88 14.11
N LEU A 455 -24.04 -20.62 12.99
CA LEU A 455 -23.60 -19.67 11.98
C LEU A 455 -24.56 -18.49 11.94
N ALA A 456 -24.02 -17.27 11.91
CA ALA A 456 -24.74 -16.08 11.51
C ALA A 456 -24.36 -15.77 10.05
N VAL A 457 -25.36 -15.66 9.18
CA VAL A 457 -25.18 -15.39 7.76
C VAL A 457 -25.95 -14.13 7.44
N SER A 458 -25.31 -13.17 6.79
CA SER A 458 -25.98 -11.97 6.28
C SER A 458 -26.03 -11.99 4.77
N ALA A 459 -27.07 -11.38 4.22
CA ALA A 459 -27.22 -11.12 2.80
C ALA A 459 -27.45 -9.61 2.59
N ARG A 460 -26.70 -9.00 1.67
CA ARG A 460 -26.86 -7.61 1.23
C ARG A 460 -27.04 -7.58 -0.28
N CYS A 461 -28.19 -7.12 -0.74
CA CYS A 461 -28.58 -7.14 -2.13
C CYS A 461 -28.30 -5.82 -2.83
N ALA A 462 -27.97 -5.88 -4.12
CA ALA A 462 -27.80 -4.70 -4.96
C ALA A 462 -29.06 -3.81 -5.03
N SER A 463 -30.25 -4.39 -4.79
CA SER A 463 -31.52 -3.68 -4.62
C SER A 463 -31.52 -2.74 -3.41
N GLY A 464 -30.63 -2.96 -2.44
CA GLY A 464 -30.69 -2.37 -1.10
C GLY A 464 -31.40 -3.26 -0.09
N ASP A 465 -31.96 -4.40 -0.51
CA ASP A 465 -32.53 -5.37 0.42
C ASP A 465 -31.43 -6.00 1.28
N GLN A 466 -31.74 -6.31 2.53
CA GLN A 466 -30.79 -6.94 3.44
C GLN A 466 -31.49 -7.86 4.42
N GLY A 467 -30.77 -8.87 4.89
CA GLY A 467 -31.29 -9.90 5.77
C GLY A 467 -30.20 -10.58 6.55
N LYS A 468 -30.58 -11.19 7.68
CA LYS A 468 -29.70 -12.04 8.47
C LYS A 468 -30.45 -13.30 8.87
N ALA A 469 -29.75 -14.43 8.85
CA ALA A 469 -30.21 -15.69 9.40
C ALA A 469 -29.16 -16.22 10.37
N SER A 470 -29.59 -16.74 11.51
CA SER A 470 -28.71 -17.43 12.44
C SER A 470 -29.29 -18.80 12.76
N ALA A 471 -28.55 -19.85 12.46
CA ALA A 471 -28.99 -21.23 12.70
C ALA A 471 -27.81 -22.14 13.07
N PRO A 472 -28.03 -23.18 13.89
CA PRO A 472 -27.09 -24.29 13.97
C PRO A 472 -27.01 -24.97 12.60
N TRP A 473 -25.79 -25.20 12.13
CA TRP A 473 -25.54 -25.81 10.83
C TRP A 473 -24.57 -27.00 10.95
N THR A 474 -24.87 -28.02 10.16
CA THR A 474 -24.05 -29.20 9.89
C THR A 474 -24.13 -29.52 8.39
N PRO A 475 -23.21 -30.32 7.82
CA PRO A 475 -23.27 -30.73 6.41
C PRO A 475 -24.54 -31.49 5.99
N THR A 476 -25.35 -31.95 6.96
CA THR A 476 -26.64 -32.63 6.73
C THR A 476 -27.84 -31.74 7.05
N SER A 477 -27.61 -30.46 7.34
CA SER A 477 -28.68 -29.50 7.60
C SER A 477 -29.42 -29.16 6.30
N PRO A 478 -30.72 -28.82 6.37
CA PRO A 478 -31.44 -28.32 5.21
C PRO A 478 -30.86 -26.99 4.71
N GLU A 479 -31.22 -26.60 3.48
CA GLU A 479 -30.85 -25.30 2.92
C GLU A 479 -31.20 -24.14 3.85
N LEU A 480 -30.27 -23.20 4.01
CA LEU A 480 -30.48 -22.00 4.82
C LEU A 480 -31.26 -20.95 4.02
N VAL A 481 -32.38 -20.46 4.58
CA VAL A 481 -33.13 -19.35 4.00
C VAL A 481 -32.74 -18.04 4.68
N VAL A 482 -32.22 -17.08 3.90
CA VAL A 482 -31.95 -15.73 4.38
C VAL A 482 -33.07 -14.81 3.89
N ALA A 483 -34.02 -14.52 4.78
CA ALA A 483 -35.09 -13.56 4.49
C ALA A 483 -34.50 -12.14 4.41
N VAL A 484 -34.60 -11.50 3.25
CA VAL A 484 -34.17 -10.13 3.00
C VAL A 484 -35.37 -9.20 2.94
N SER A 485 -35.19 -7.97 3.38
CA SER A 485 -36.21 -6.93 3.36
C SER A 485 -35.62 -5.61 2.88
N PRO A 486 -36.43 -4.71 2.29
CA PRO A 486 -35.95 -3.41 1.82
C PRO A 486 -35.17 -2.65 2.90
N GLY A 487 -33.92 -2.33 2.59
CA GLY A 487 -33.10 -1.45 3.42
C GLY A 487 -33.53 0.01 3.30
N SER A 488 -33.13 0.81 4.27
CA SER A 488 -33.37 2.26 4.27
C SER A 488 -32.42 2.96 3.28
N SER A 489 -32.77 4.17 2.87
CA SER A 489 -31.95 4.98 1.96
C SER A 489 -31.77 6.43 2.42
N ILE A 490 -30.66 7.04 2.03
CA ILE A 490 -30.37 8.47 2.20
C ILE A 490 -30.00 9.05 0.84
N ALA A 491 -30.66 10.12 0.43
CA ALA A 491 -30.34 10.85 -0.79
C ALA A 491 -30.21 12.36 -0.52
N GLY A 492 -29.34 13.01 -1.30
CA GLY A 492 -29.08 14.44 -1.18
C GLY A 492 -28.13 14.97 -2.24
N LYS A 493 -27.59 16.16 -2.00
CA LYS A 493 -26.62 16.83 -2.88
C LYS A 493 -25.36 17.21 -2.12
N VAL A 494 -24.21 17.10 -2.78
CA VAL A 494 -22.98 17.76 -2.34
C VAL A 494 -22.78 19.03 -3.16
N VAL A 495 -22.58 20.14 -2.47
CA VAL A 495 -22.29 21.45 -3.06
C VAL A 495 -21.02 22.05 -2.47
N ASP A 496 -20.34 22.86 -3.26
CA ASP A 496 -19.20 23.65 -2.78
C ASP A 496 -19.65 24.89 -1.98
N GLY A 497 -18.66 25.70 -1.61
CA GLY A 497 -18.86 26.92 -0.84
C GLY A 497 -19.72 28.00 -1.48
N ASP A 498 -19.89 27.95 -2.81
CA ASP A 498 -20.73 28.86 -3.59
C ASP A 498 -22.12 28.25 -3.86
N GLY A 499 -22.37 27.04 -3.38
CA GLY A 499 -23.58 26.27 -3.67
C GLY A 499 -23.56 25.58 -5.04
N LYS A 500 -22.41 25.51 -5.74
CA LYS A 500 -22.33 24.79 -7.02
C LYS A 500 -22.25 23.29 -6.77
N PRO A 501 -22.88 22.46 -7.61
CA PRO A 501 -22.81 21.01 -7.47
C PRO A 501 -21.37 20.48 -7.53
N PHE A 502 -21.02 19.57 -6.62
CA PHE A 502 -19.72 18.92 -6.59
C PHE A 502 -19.85 17.45 -6.99
N ALA A 503 -19.53 17.16 -8.24
CA ALA A 503 -19.56 15.83 -8.85
C ALA A 503 -18.31 15.00 -8.53
N GLY A 504 -18.44 13.67 -8.49
CA GLY A 504 -17.32 12.75 -8.27
C GLY A 504 -16.86 12.64 -6.80
N VAL A 505 -17.62 13.22 -5.87
CA VAL A 505 -17.37 13.16 -4.42
C VAL A 505 -17.96 11.87 -3.88
N THR A 506 -17.19 11.10 -3.11
CA THR A 506 -17.71 9.94 -2.40
C THR A 506 -18.41 10.40 -1.13
N VAL A 507 -19.69 10.11 -1.00
CA VAL A 507 -20.48 10.36 0.22
C VAL A 507 -20.59 9.07 1.01
N MET A 508 -20.45 9.18 2.32
CA MET A 508 -20.46 8.06 3.25
C MET A 508 -21.41 8.33 4.42
N ALA A 509 -22.12 7.29 4.86
CA ALA A 509 -22.88 7.28 6.10
C ALA A 509 -22.22 6.37 7.14
N ALA A 510 -21.68 6.96 8.22
CA ALA A 510 -21.08 6.23 9.33
C ALA A 510 -22.05 6.19 10.53
N VAL A 511 -22.21 5.04 11.20
CA VAL A 511 -23.12 4.92 12.36
C VAL A 511 -22.65 5.84 13.50
N ALA A 512 -23.55 6.66 14.02
CA ALA A 512 -23.26 7.73 14.98
C ALA A 512 -23.27 7.26 16.46
N ALA A 513 -23.81 6.08 16.76
CA ALA A 513 -23.82 5.50 18.10
C ALA A 513 -23.63 3.97 18.00
N GLY A 514 -22.50 3.47 18.50
CA GLY A 514 -22.20 2.03 18.57
C GLY A 514 -20.70 1.73 18.45
N THR A 515 -20.28 0.59 19.01
CA THR A 515 -18.93 0.00 18.92
C THR A 515 -18.52 -0.43 17.51
N MET A 516 -19.33 -0.16 16.47
CA MET A 516 -18.91 -0.31 15.09
C MET A 516 -17.79 0.68 14.80
N ARG A 517 -16.57 0.16 14.90
CA ARG A 517 -15.34 0.83 14.52
C ARG A 517 -15.48 1.23 13.06
N THR A 518 -15.47 2.53 12.79
CA THR A 518 -15.15 2.99 11.44
C THR A 518 -13.72 2.56 11.20
N THR A 519 -13.52 1.49 10.44
CA THR A 519 -12.17 1.02 10.13
C THR A 519 -11.69 1.85 8.95
N ILE A 520 -10.77 2.77 9.23
CA ILE A 520 -10.00 3.46 8.22
C ILE A 520 -8.77 2.58 8.01
N VAL A 521 -8.65 1.98 6.83
CA VAL A 521 -7.44 1.24 6.44
C VAL A 521 -6.84 2.01 5.27
N ASN A 522 -5.68 2.62 5.48
CA ASN A 522 -4.89 3.31 4.45
C ASN A 522 -5.67 4.45 3.75
N GLY A 523 -6.18 5.40 4.54
CA GLY A 523 -6.90 6.57 4.02
C GLY A 523 -8.26 6.29 3.37
N ALA A 524 -8.60 5.03 3.11
CA ALA A 524 -9.89 4.60 2.61
C ALA A 524 -10.74 4.04 3.77
N VAL A 525 -11.98 4.52 3.86
CA VAL A 525 -12.93 4.00 4.83
C VAL A 525 -13.52 2.71 4.29
N THR A 526 -13.29 1.58 4.99
CA THR A 526 -13.73 0.25 4.54
C THR A 526 -15.03 -0.20 5.21
N SER A 527 -15.69 0.69 5.96
CA SER A 527 -16.92 0.40 6.71
C SER A 527 -17.95 1.50 6.52
N GLY A 528 -19.17 1.15 6.09
CA GLY A 528 -20.29 2.07 5.85
C GLY A 528 -20.79 2.05 4.40
N VAL A 529 -22.05 2.42 4.18
CA VAL A 529 -22.62 2.54 2.82
C VAL A 529 -22.10 3.81 2.17
N GLN A 530 -21.64 3.70 0.91
CA GLN A 530 -21.07 4.80 0.13
C GLN A 530 -21.79 4.99 -1.20
N GLY A 531 -21.67 6.18 -1.77
CA GLY A 531 -22.17 6.51 -3.11
C GLY A 531 -21.44 7.73 -3.66
N VAL A 532 -21.20 7.78 -4.97
CA VAL A 532 -20.51 8.91 -5.59
C VAL A 532 -21.54 9.91 -6.12
N THR A 533 -21.23 11.19 -6.01
CA THR A 533 -22.10 12.24 -6.54
C THR A 533 -22.08 12.30 -8.08
N SER A 534 -23.26 12.47 -8.66
CA SER A 534 -23.45 12.68 -10.10
C SER A 534 -22.90 14.03 -10.57
N ALA A 535 -22.95 14.29 -11.88
CA ALA A 535 -22.65 15.61 -12.46
C ALA A 535 -23.48 16.76 -11.84
N ALA A 536 -24.70 16.46 -11.37
CA ALA A 536 -25.57 17.41 -10.68
C ALA A 536 -25.32 17.46 -9.16
N GLY A 537 -24.23 16.84 -8.66
CA GLY A 537 -23.87 16.76 -7.25
C GLY A 537 -24.76 15.82 -6.43
N THR A 538 -25.70 15.11 -7.06
CA THR A 538 -26.68 14.26 -6.35
C THR A 538 -26.09 12.91 -5.99
N TYR A 539 -26.42 12.38 -4.81
CA TYR A 539 -26.04 11.03 -4.37
C TYR A 539 -27.24 10.29 -3.78
N GLU A 540 -27.14 8.96 -3.75
CA GLU A 540 -28.10 8.06 -3.08
C GLU A 540 -27.33 6.91 -2.42
N LEU A 541 -27.63 6.64 -1.15
CA LEU A 541 -27.09 5.54 -0.36
C LEU A 541 -28.25 4.57 -0.07
N LYS A 542 -28.11 3.28 -0.41
CA LYS A 542 -29.14 2.24 -0.21
C LYS A 542 -28.65 1.13 0.71
N GLY A 543 -29.56 0.38 1.30
CA GLY A 543 -29.20 -0.75 2.17
C GLY A 543 -28.74 -0.33 3.56
N LEU A 544 -29.15 0.85 4.02
CA LEU A 544 -28.86 1.31 5.38
C LEU A 544 -29.77 0.60 6.38
N VAL A 545 -29.21 0.14 7.50
CA VAL A 545 -30.01 -0.38 8.63
C VAL A 545 -30.65 0.77 9.41
N PRO A 546 -31.75 0.56 10.15
CA PRO A 546 -32.27 1.56 11.08
C PRO A 546 -31.17 2.01 12.05
N GLY A 547 -31.00 3.31 12.20
CA GLY A 547 -29.91 3.83 13.01
C GLY A 547 -29.67 5.32 12.80
N LYS A 548 -28.77 5.85 13.60
CA LYS A 548 -28.30 7.24 13.50
C LYS A 548 -26.99 7.23 12.72
N TYR A 549 -26.86 8.07 11.71
CA TYR A 549 -25.71 8.14 10.82
C TYR A 549 -25.12 9.54 10.78
N ARG A 550 -23.80 9.66 10.78
CA ARG A 550 -23.08 10.90 10.44
C ARG A 550 -22.66 10.83 8.98
N MET A 551 -23.00 11.86 8.22
CA MET A 551 -22.64 11.97 6.81
C MET A 551 -21.22 12.51 6.67
N THR A 552 -20.43 11.99 5.73
CA THR A 552 -19.09 12.52 5.39
C THR A 552 -18.92 12.54 3.88
N ALA A 553 -18.19 13.51 3.37
CA ALA A 553 -17.84 13.63 1.96
C ALA A 553 -16.33 13.46 1.80
N LEU A 554 -15.91 12.73 0.76
CA LEU A 554 -14.52 12.48 0.44
C LEU A 554 -14.25 12.86 -1.02
N ASP A 555 -13.17 13.61 -1.25
CA ASP A 555 -12.64 13.84 -2.59
C ASP A 555 -11.35 13.04 -2.76
N ARG A 556 -11.33 12.14 -3.76
CA ARG A 556 -10.21 11.21 -4.00
C ARG A 556 -9.73 10.49 -2.72
N GLY A 557 -10.69 10.05 -1.91
CA GLY A 557 -10.44 9.37 -0.63
C GLY A 557 -10.11 10.28 0.56
N ARG A 558 -9.96 11.60 0.37
CA ARG A 558 -9.67 12.54 1.47
C ARG A 558 -10.94 13.14 2.04
N PRO A 559 -11.12 13.18 3.38
CA PRO A 559 -12.25 13.89 3.98
C PRO A 559 -12.27 15.35 3.55
N LEU A 560 -13.38 15.78 2.96
CA LEU A 560 -13.62 17.19 2.69
C LEU A 560 -14.07 17.87 3.98
N ARG A 561 -13.54 19.07 4.21
CA ARG A 561 -13.99 19.89 5.34
C ARG A 561 -15.43 20.33 5.08
N ALA A 562 -16.35 19.94 5.96
CA ALA A 562 -17.72 20.44 5.92
C ALA A 562 -17.76 21.89 6.41
N LYS A 563 -18.48 22.77 5.69
CA LYS A 563 -18.65 24.19 6.08
C LYS A 563 -19.54 24.38 7.31
N LYS A 564 -20.41 23.41 7.59
CA LYS A 564 -21.27 23.31 8.76
C LYS A 564 -21.08 21.94 9.40
N ASP A 565 -21.58 21.75 10.61
CA ASP A 565 -21.58 20.43 11.24
C ASP A 565 -22.16 19.39 10.28
N ALA A 566 -21.45 18.28 10.14
CA ALA A 566 -21.84 17.20 9.27
C ALA A 566 -23.26 16.71 9.65
N PRO A 567 -24.19 16.58 8.68
CA PRO A 567 -25.55 16.14 8.96
C PRO A 567 -25.54 14.82 9.72
N VAL A 568 -26.32 14.77 10.80
CA VAL A 568 -26.59 13.53 11.51
C VAL A 568 -28.02 13.11 11.21
N VAL A 569 -28.17 11.97 10.54
CA VAL A 569 -29.43 11.47 10.00
C VAL A 569 -29.87 10.25 10.79
N THR A 570 -31.03 10.32 11.44
CA THR A 570 -31.68 9.13 11.99
C THR A 570 -32.59 8.53 10.92
N LEU A 571 -32.46 7.23 10.69
CA LEU A 571 -33.28 6.40 9.80
C LEU A 571 -34.04 5.34 10.59
N GLY A 572 -35.33 5.21 10.31
CA GLY A 572 -36.16 4.05 10.65
C GLY A 572 -36.02 2.92 9.61
N ALA A 573 -36.73 1.80 9.82
CA ALA A 573 -36.72 0.65 8.92
C ALA A 573 -37.42 0.95 7.59
N ALA A 574 -36.77 0.59 6.48
CA ALA A 574 -37.20 0.88 5.11
C ALA A 574 -37.52 2.37 4.84
N GLU A 575 -36.96 3.29 5.64
CA GLU A 575 -37.16 4.73 5.47
C GLU A 575 -36.33 5.23 4.29
N ASN A 576 -36.97 5.98 3.38
CA ASN A 576 -36.28 6.69 2.31
C ASN A 576 -36.17 8.18 2.67
N LYS A 577 -34.98 8.63 3.03
CA LYS A 577 -34.72 10.00 3.48
C LYS A 577 -34.07 10.80 2.37
N THR A 578 -34.72 11.89 1.97
CA THR A 578 -34.21 12.78 0.91
C THR A 578 -33.88 14.17 1.47
N GLY A 579 -33.14 14.98 0.71
CA GLY A 579 -32.78 16.36 1.10
C GLY A 579 -31.66 16.45 2.13
N VAL A 580 -30.83 15.42 2.27
CA VAL A 580 -29.66 15.43 3.15
C VAL A 580 -28.49 16.05 2.39
N ASP A 581 -28.41 17.37 2.37
CA ASP A 581 -27.38 18.07 1.59
C ASP A 581 -26.09 18.31 2.40
N LEU A 582 -24.94 18.21 1.72
CA LEU A 582 -23.60 18.41 2.25
C LEU A 582 -22.98 19.64 1.59
N SER A 583 -22.54 20.61 2.39
CA SER A 583 -21.75 21.74 1.91
C SER A 583 -20.31 21.60 2.38
N VAL A 584 -19.39 21.56 1.41
CA VAL A 584 -17.97 21.25 1.63
C VAL A 584 -17.07 22.32 1.04
N ASP A 585 -15.89 22.48 1.63
CA ASP A 585 -14.82 23.27 1.04
C ASP A 585 -14.22 22.51 -0.14
N ARG A 586 -14.19 23.17 -1.31
CA ARG A 586 -13.55 22.61 -2.50
C ARG A 586 -12.05 22.84 -2.39
N PRO A 587 -11.20 21.84 -2.68
CA PRO A 587 -9.78 22.08 -2.82
C PRO A 587 -9.57 22.85 -4.13
N ASP A 588 -9.44 24.18 -4.02
CA ASP A 588 -9.31 25.12 -5.14
C ASP A 588 -8.00 25.91 -5.12
N GLY A 589 -7.16 25.68 -4.11
CA GLY A 589 -5.89 26.35 -3.93
C GLY A 589 -4.94 26.13 -5.11
N VAL A 590 -4.14 27.16 -5.41
CA VAL A 590 -3.21 27.15 -6.53
C VAL A 590 -1.82 27.59 -6.10
N ILE A 591 -0.80 26.77 -6.35
CA ILE A 591 0.60 27.19 -6.18
C ILE A 591 1.15 27.52 -7.58
N LYS A 592 1.68 28.73 -7.75
CA LYS A 592 2.36 29.16 -8.98
C LYS A 592 3.81 29.50 -8.71
N GLY A 593 4.63 29.52 -9.74
CA GLY A 593 5.99 30.01 -9.59
C GLY A 593 6.85 29.91 -10.83
N ILE A 594 8.13 30.19 -10.65
CA ILE A 594 9.17 30.07 -11.68
C ILE A 594 10.28 29.14 -11.16
N VAL A 595 10.68 28.17 -11.98
CA VAL A 595 11.87 27.35 -11.75
C VAL A 595 13.04 27.95 -12.51
N THR A 596 14.19 28.08 -11.83
CA THR A 596 15.43 28.58 -12.41
C THR A 596 16.57 27.58 -12.28
N GLY A 597 17.48 27.57 -13.26
CA GLY A 597 18.70 26.77 -13.20
C GLY A 597 19.75 27.36 -12.24
N PRO A 598 20.90 26.67 -12.07
CA PRO A 598 22.00 27.16 -11.23
C PRO A 598 22.53 28.54 -11.64
N ASP A 599 22.46 28.86 -12.94
CA ASP A 599 22.85 30.14 -13.54
C ASP A 599 21.79 31.26 -13.37
N GLY A 600 20.67 30.95 -12.72
CA GLY A 600 19.57 31.88 -12.45
C GLY A 600 18.63 32.11 -13.63
N LYS A 601 18.82 31.40 -14.76
CA LYS A 601 17.90 31.51 -15.91
C LYS A 601 16.67 30.63 -15.71
N PRO A 602 15.51 31.00 -16.27
CA PRO A 602 14.34 30.13 -16.23
C PRO A 602 14.60 28.80 -16.93
N LEU A 603 14.07 27.73 -16.36
CA LEU A 603 14.30 26.38 -16.84
C LEU A 603 12.98 25.76 -17.29
N ALA A 604 12.88 25.45 -18.58
CA ALA A 604 11.77 24.69 -19.14
C ALA A 604 11.90 23.20 -18.81
N ASP A 605 10.80 22.46 -18.94
CA ASP A 605 10.75 21.00 -18.77
C ASP A 605 11.22 20.51 -17.39
N ALA A 606 11.12 21.36 -16.37
CA ALA A 606 11.29 20.97 -14.98
C ALA A 606 9.95 20.47 -14.42
N TRP A 607 9.99 19.30 -13.77
CA TRP A 607 8.87 18.71 -13.05
C TRP A 607 8.74 19.36 -11.68
N VAL A 608 7.57 19.92 -11.38
CA VAL A 608 7.26 20.50 -10.06
C VAL A 608 6.18 19.67 -9.41
N SER A 609 6.42 19.23 -8.18
CA SER A 609 5.52 18.39 -7.40
C SER A 609 5.30 19.01 -6.03
N VAL A 610 4.19 18.64 -5.38
CA VAL A 610 3.94 19.00 -3.99
C VAL A 610 3.77 17.76 -3.13
N GLN A 611 4.29 17.83 -1.93
CA GLN A 611 4.18 16.83 -0.88
C GLN A 611 3.56 17.52 0.33
N GLN A 612 2.74 16.81 1.12
CA GLN A 612 2.15 17.42 2.31
C GLN A 612 3.20 17.50 3.41
N ASP A 613 3.25 18.63 4.11
CA ASP A 613 4.10 18.84 5.26
C ASP A 613 3.59 17.98 6.43
N LEU A 614 4.30 16.89 6.70
CA LEU A 614 3.97 15.90 7.74
C LEU A 614 3.92 16.52 9.14
N GLU A 615 4.81 17.49 9.42
CA GLU A 615 4.92 18.09 10.74
C GLU A 615 3.77 19.08 11.01
N ALA A 616 3.36 19.84 9.98
CA ALA A 616 2.16 20.66 10.03
C ALA A 616 0.87 19.82 10.19
N MET A 617 0.80 18.65 9.55
CA MET A 617 -0.34 17.75 9.65
C MET A 617 -0.48 17.15 11.06
N ILE A 618 0.62 16.73 11.67
CA ILE A 618 0.64 16.22 13.06
C ILE A 618 0.22 17.31 14.06
N GLN A 619 0.67 18.55 13.85
CA GLN A 619 0.28 19.68 14.70
C GLN A 619 -1.21 20.04 14.57
N SER A 620 -1.76 20.01 13.36
CA SER A 620 -3.19 20.25 13.12
C SER A 620 -4.09 19.15 13.71
N ALA A 621 -3.60 17.92 13.83
CA ALA A 621 -4.35 16.79 14.39
C ALA A 621 -4.47 16.84 15.93
N MET A 622 -3.55 17.52 16.61
CA MET A 622 -3.52 17.59 18.08
C MET A 622 -4.39 18.71 18.70
N GLY A 623 -4.96 19.61 17.88
CA GLY A 623 -5.87 20.68 18.33
C GLY A 623 -5.20 21.79 19.15
N ASP A 624 -5.71 23.01 19.05
CA ASP A 624 -5.27 24.16 19.85
C ASP A 624 -5.59 23.98 21.35
N GLY A 625 -4.71 23.28 22.05
CA GLY A 625 -4.56 23.32 23.50
C GLY A 625 -3.37 24.21 23.90
N PRO A 626 -3.40 24.91 25.05
CA PRO A 626 -2.32 25.83 25.41
C PRO A 626 -1.01 25.07 25.61
N ARG A 627 0.05 25.48 24.89
CA ARG A 627 1.40 24.92 25.09
C ARG A 627 1.90 25.25 26.51
N PRO A 628 2.54 24.31 27.22
CA PRO A 628 3.39 24.67 28.35
C PRO A 628 4.64 25.36 27.81
N THR A 629 4.80 26.63 28.16
CA THR A 629 5.99 27.45 27.86
C THR A 629 7.24 26.84 28.50
N GLY A 630 8.31 26.64 27.74
CA GLY A 630 9.59 26.25 28.33
C GLY A 630 10.72 25.90 27.35
N ARG A 631 11.27 26.89 26.63
CA ARG A 631 12.71 26.96 26.33
C ARG A 631 13.11 28.41 26.02
N PRO A 632 14.12 28.97 26.70
CA PRO A 632 14.57 30.34 26.44
C PRO A 632 15.46 30.36 25.20
N GLY A 633 14.98 31.01 24.14
CA GLY A 633 15.81 31.43 23.02
C GLY A 633 16.67 32.62 23.42
N SER A 634 17.97 32.52 23.17
CA SER A 634 18.95 33.59 23.27
C SER A 634 18.65 34.70 22.26
N GLY A 635 18.23 35.86 22.75
CA GLY A 635 18.10 37.12 22.00
C GLY A 635 18.57 38.31 22.85
N PRO A 636 19.15 39.36 22.23
CA PRO A 636 19.97 40.34 22.93
C PRO A 636 19.12 41.33 23.75
N GLY A 637 19.63 41.69 24.93
CA GLY A 637 18.89 42.45 25.94
C GLY A 637 18.64 43.92 25.58
N PRO A 638 17.73 44.58 26.32
CA PRO A 638 17.70 46.03 26.41
C PRO A 638 18.07 46.51 27.83
N GLY A 639 18.85 47.59 27.88
CA GLY A 639 19.17 48.37 29.07
C GLY A 639 18.00 49.24 29.58
N PRO A 640 18.22 50.03 30.66
CA PRO A 640 17.26 50.16 31.76
C PRO A 640 16.54 51.52 31.87
N ARG A 641 15.65 51.61 32.88
CA ARG A 641 14.92 52.75 33.53
C ARG A 641 13.41 52.71 33.24
N GLY A 642 12.49 52.91 34.18
CA GLY A 642 12.49 53.32 35.59
C GLY A 642 11.04 53.25 36.13
N PRO A 643 10.79 53.53 37.43
CA PRO A 643 9.71 52.91 38.21
C PRO A 643 8.49 53.83 38.49
N GLY A 644 7.36 53.24 38.89
CA GLY A 644 6.21 54.03 39.37
C GLY A 644 4.98 53.24 39.86
N GLY A 645 5.04 52.71 41.08
CA GLY A 645 4.01 52.86 42.14
C GLY A 645 2.65 52.14 42.07
N PRO A 646 1.99 51.90 43.24
CA PRO A 646 1.12 50.73 43.47
C PRO A 646 -0.29 51.05 44.04
N SER A 647 -1.07 49.99 44.35
CA SER A 647 -1.86 49.78 45.60
C SER A 647 -3.39 49.63 45.54
N GLY A 648 -3.89 48.69 46.38
CA GLY A 648 -5.26 48.59 46.94
C GLY A 648 -5.87 47.17 46.90
N ARG A 649 -5.59 46.21 47.82
CA ARG A 649 -6.34 45.85 49.08
C ARG A 649 -7.87 45.96 48.94
N GLY A 650 -8.70 44.90 48.95
CA GLY A 650 -9.08 43.95 50.04
C GLY A 650 -10.40 44.40 50.74
N PRO A 651 -11.13 43.64 51.60
CA PRO A 651 -11.20 42.19 51.86
C PRO A 651 -12.64 41.64 52.25
N ASP A 652 -12.70 40.39 52.76
CA ASP A 652 -13.72 39.72 53.64
C ASP A 652 -15.11 39.30 53.05
N GLY A 653 -15.78 38.19 53.40
CA GLY A 653 -15.66 37.08 54.38
C GLY A 653 -16.96 36.23 54.36
N GLY A 654 -16.93 34.92 54.73
CA GLY A 654 -18.03 33.90 54.62
C GLY A 654 -19.20 34.03 55.64
N PRO A 655 -19.91 32.96 56.12
CA PRO A 655 -19.87 31.49 55.85
C PRO A 655 -21.26 30.74 55.82
N GLY A 656 -21.28 29.40 55.61
CA GLY A 656 -22.26 28.44 56.22
C GLY A 656 -23.41 27.82 55.37
N GLY A 657 -23.43 26.48 55.21
CA GLY A 657 -24.54 25.66 54.61
C GLY A 657 -25.64 25.26 55.61
N PRO A 658 -26.48 24.18 55.42
CA PRO A 658 -26.55 23.14 54.36
C PRO A 658 -27.99 22.78 53.83
N GLY A 659 -28.09 21.93 52.79
CA GLY A 659 -29.20 20.97 52.60
C GLY A 659 -30.07 21.04 51.32
N GLY A 660 -30.12 19.94 50.54
CA GLY A 660 -31.37 19.42 49.94
C GLY A 660 -31.62 19.49 48.41
N ALA A 661 -31.34 18.36 47.73
CA ALA A 661 -32.11 17.70 46.64
C ALA A 661 -32.41 18.37 45.26
N GLY A 662 -31.57 18.04 44.25
CA GLY A 662 -31.84 17.62 42.84
C GLY A 662 -32.66 18.50 41.85
N PRO A 663 -32.74 18.16 40.54
CA PRO A 663 -31.81 17.43 39.65
C PRO A 663 -31.49 18.19 38.33
N GLY A 664 -30.49 17.72 37.56
CA GLY A 664 -30.40 17.96 36.10
C GLY A 664 -29.33 18.95 35.62
N GLY A 665 -28.26 18.42 35.03
CA GLY A 665 -27.28 19.15 34.23
C GLY A 665 -26.52 18.18 33.32
N PRO A 666 -26.39 18.44 32.00
CA PRO A 666 -25.94 17.44 31.03
C PRO A 666 -24.42 17.42 30.82
N ASP A 667 -23.99 16.32 30.20
CA ASP A 667 -22.78 16.12 29.41
C ASP A 667 -21.43 16.16 30.15
N GLY A 668 -21.09 14.99 30.69
CA GLY A 668 -19.71 14.57 30.84
C GLY A 668 -19.01 14.63 29.49
N ALA A 669 -17.89 15.35 29.45
CA ALA A 669 -16.96 15.34 28.34
C ALA A 669 -16.49 13.89 28.11
N GLU A 670 -17.07 13.22 27.11
CA GLU A 670 -16.52 11.98 26.58
C GLU A 670 -15.14 12.28 26.02
N SER A 671 -14.12 11.68 26.63
CA SER A 671 -12.75 11.65 26.15
C SER A 671 -12.72 11.07 24.73
N ARG A 672 -12.66 11.96 23.73
CA ARG A 672 -12.49 11.63 22.32
C ARG A 672 -11.10 11.05 22.10
N THR A 673 -10.98 9.73 22.26
CA THR A 673 -9.74 9.02 21.95
C THR A 673 -9.77 8.64 20.48
N PHE A 674 -9.19 9.49 19.62
CA PHE A 674 -8.87 9.14 18.25
C PHE A 674 -7.55 8.35 18.27
N MET A 675 -7.59 7.04 18.04
CA MET A 675 -6.38 6.33 17.61
C MET A 675 -6.18 6.62 16.12
N VAL A 676 -5.36 7.62 15.83
CA VAL A 676 -4.73 7.78 14.52
C VAL A 676 -3.45 6.94 14.58
N GLN A 677 -3.50 5.71 14.06
CA GLN A 677 -2.27 5.06 13.60
C GLN A 677 -1.91 5.73 12.28
N SER A 678 -1.10 6.79 12.35
CA SER A 678 -0.41 7.33 11.18
C SER A 678 0.86 6.50 10.99
N SER A 679 0.78 5.47 10.15
CA SER A 679 1.96 5.10 9.36
C SER A 679 2.05 6.14 8.24
N ASP A 680 3.21 6.78 8.15
CA ASP A 680 3.53 7.83 7.19
C ASP A 680 3.78 7.19 5.83
N ASP A 681 2.69 6.84 5.17
CA ASP A 681 2.70 6.00 3.99
C ASP A 681 2.30 6.88 2.81
N GLY A 682 3.25 7.23 1.94
CA GLY A 682 3.01 7.93 0.66
C GLY A 682 2.17 7.10 -0.32
N ASP A 683 0.91 6.85 0.06
CA ASP A 683 0.11 5.68 -0.31
C ASP A 683 -0.60 5.77 -1.65
N GLY A 684 -0.50 6.89 -2.35
CA GLY A 684 -0.89 7.01 -3.76
C GLY A 684 -2.36 6.69 -4.09
N SER A 685 -3.20 6.34 -3.10
CA SER A 685 -4.66 6.17 -3.20
C SER A 685 -5.41 7.48 -2.99
N GLY A 686 -4.75 8.55 -2.54
CA GLY A 686 -5.32 9.91 -2.53
C GLY A 686 -4.28 11.05 -2.47
N GLY A 687 -2.98 10.75 -2.53
CA GLY A 687 -1.89 11.61 -2.05
C GLY A 687 -1.37 12.73 -2.97
N SER A 688 -1.03 12.42 -4.23
CA SER A 688 -0.23 13.32 -5.08
C SER A 688 -1.11 14.18 -5.97
N PHE A 689 -0.95 15.51 -5.89
CA PHE A 689 -1.39 16.39 -6.97
C PHE A 689 -0.54 16.09 -8.20
N PRO A 690 -1.12 16.12 -9.42
CA PRO A 690 -0.34 15.88 -10.63
C PRO A 690 0.81 16.90 -10.68
N PRO A 691 2.05 16.44 -10.91
CA PRO A 691 3.17 17.35 -11.03
C PRO A 691 2.97 18.26 -12.26
N ALA A 692 3.38 19.52 -12.15
CA ALA A 692 3.34 20.48 -13.25
C ALA A 692 4.68 20.50 -13.98
N LEU A 693 4.65 20.56 -15.31
CA LEU A 693 5.84 20.82 -16.12
C LEU A 693 5.98 22.33 -16.33
N THR A 694 7.19 22.86 -16.19
CA THR A 694 7.44 24.28 -16.42
C THR A 694 7.46 24.65 -17.89
N ASP A 695 6.87 25.80 -18.25
CA ASP A 695 6.91 26.35 -19.61
C ASP A 695 8.30 26.84 -20.04
N ALA A 696 8.41 27.35 -21.27
CA ALA A 696 9.66 27.91 -21.82
C ALA A 696 10.25 29.10 -21.00
N GLN A 697 9.45 29.71 -20.13
CA GLN A 697 9.83 30.77 -19.20
C GLN A 697 9.97 30.26 -17.76
N GLY A 698 10.06 28.93 -17.57
CA GLY A 698 10.20 28.28 -16.27
C GLY A 698 8.95 28.34 -15.40
N ARG A 699 7.80 28.78 -15.90
CA ARG A 699 6.60 28.95 -15.09
C ARG A 699 5.86 27.64 -14.89
N PHE A 700 5.39 27.41 -13.66
CA PHE A 700 4.54 26.28 -13.33
C PHE A 700 3.28 26.72 -12.56
N GLU A 701 2.26 25.88 -12.59
CA GLU A 701 1.02 26.05 -11.86
C GLU A 701 0.47 24.68 -11.43
N ILE A 702 0.25 24.51 -10.12
CA ILE A 702 -0.37 23.31 -9.53
C ILE A 702 -1.69 23.75 -8.90
N THR A 703 -2.79 23.16 -9.37
CA THR A 703 -4.16 23.56 -9.00
C THR A 703 -4.88 22.48 -8.21
N GLY A 704 -6.00 22.87 -7.60
CA GLY A 704 -6.88 21.95 -6.89
C GLY A 704 -6.30 21.50 -5.55
N LEU A 705 -5.45 22.33 -4.94
CA LEU A 705 -4.80 22.06 -3.67
C LEU A 705 -5.75 22.40 -2.51
N PRO A 706 -5.88 21.55 -1.49
CA PRO A 706 -6.51 21.95 -0.24
C PRO A 706 -5.62 23.02 0.43
N HIS A 707 -6.24 23.95 1.14
CA HIS A 707 -5.57 25.05 1.86
C HIS A 707 -4.80 24.55 3.10
N LEU A 708 -3.72 23.81 2.85
CA LEU A 708 -2.79 23.21 3.82
C LEU A 708 -1.35 23.62 3.49
N SER A 709 -0.39 23.27 4.35
CA SER A 709 1.04 23.47 4.09
C SER A 709 1.62 22.32 3.23
N PHE A 710 2.47 22.66 2.27
CA PHE A 710 3.10 21.73 1.34
C PHE A 710 4.61 21.99 1.18
N ASP A 711 5.36 20.92 0.95
CA ASP A 711 6.71 20.99 0.40
C ASP A 711 6.65 20.91 -1.12
N VAL A 712 7.19 21.91 -1.80
CA VAL A 712 7.23 21.99 -3.27
C VAL A 712 8.61 21.59 -3.75
N VAL A 713 8.69 20.53 -4.54
CA VAL A 713 9.94 20.00 -5.08
C VAL A 713 9.94 20.13 -6.60
N ALA A 714 11.00 20.72 -7.13
CA ALA A 714 11.22 20.85 -8.57
C ALA A 714 12.47 20.05 -9.00
N GLU A 715 12.37 19.33 -10.12
CA GLU A 715 13.45 18.53 -10.71
C GLU A 715 13.57 18.77 -12.21
N ALA A 716 14.78 18.76 -12.75
CA ALA A 716 15.00 18.90 -14.18
C ALA A 716 16.19 18.09 -14.70
N GLN A 717 16.30 18.00 -16.03
CA GLN A 717 17.40 17.35 -16.74
C GLN A 717 17.62 15.90 -16.30
N ALA A 718 16.54 15.11 -16.30
CA ALA A 718 16.53 13.73 -15.82
C ALA A 718 17.04 13.61 -14.37
N GLY A 719 16.62 14.54 -13.52
CA GLY A 719 16.91 14.49 -12.08
C GLY A 719 18.29 15.01 -11.65
N LYS A 720 19.11 15.50 -12.59
CA LYS A 720 20.44 16.08 -12.29
C LYS A 720 20.36 17.40 -11.53
N LEU A 721 19.25 18.12 -11.67
CA LEU A 721 18.99 19.37 -10.98
C LEU A 721 17.76 19.18 -10.09
N ARG A 722 17.84 19.62 -8.83
CA ARG A 722 16.72 19.58 -7.87
C ARG A 722 16.70 20.84 -7.02
N GLY A 723 15.51 21.29 -6.64
CA GLY A 723 15.27 22.41 -5.75
C GLY A 723 14.00 22.19 -4.95
N ARG A 724 13.90 22.84 -3.78
CA ARG A 724 12.82 22.63 -2.82
C ARG A 724 12.38 23.94 -2.18
N SER A 725 11.12 24.01 -1.79
CA SER A 725 10.54 25.05 -0.94
C SER A 725 9.63 24.39 0.07
N GLU A 726 9.93 24.52 1.35
CA GLU A 726 9.18 23.87 2.43
C GLU A 726 8.11 24.83 2.98
N GLY A 727 7.03 24.29 3.55
CA GLY A 727 6.04 25.09 4.28
C GLY A 727 5.14 26.00 3.42
N VAL A 728 4.92 25.64 2.16
CA VAL A 728 4.20 26.46 1.17
C VAL A 728 2.69 26.25 1.28
N THR A 729 1.94 27.32 1.49
CA THR A 729 0.47 27.30 1.39
C THR A 729 0.01 27.58 -0.05
N PRO A 730 -1.17 27.08 -0.46
CA PRO A 730 -1.80 27.52 -1.70
C PRO A 730 -1.94 29.03 -1.80
N ASP A 731 -1.99 29.54 -3.03
CA ASP A 731 -1.93 30.93 -3.45
C ASP A 731 -0.54 31.59 -3.33
N ALA A 732 0.47 30.83 -2.93
CA ALA A 732 1.86 31.25 -2.99
C ALA A 732 2.38 31.40 -4.43
N ASN A 733 3.27 32.37 -4.63
CA ASN A 733 4.05 32.55 -5.84
C ASN A 733 5.53 32.36 -5.53
N LEU A 734 6.13 31.29 -6.05
CA LEU A 734 7.47 30.84 -5.66
C LEU A 734 8.52 31.08 -6.74
N THR A 735 9.78 31.21 -6.33
CA THR A 735 10.93 31.00 -7.22
C THR A 735 11.75 29.85 -6.67
N ILE A 736 11.84 28.75 -7.41
CA ILE A 736 12.60 27.56 -7.01
C ILE A 736 13.89 27.53 -7.83
N LYS A 737 15.03 27.67 -7.16
CA LYS A 737 16.34 27.52 -7.78
C LYS A 737 16.77 26.07 -7.72
N LEU A 738 17.02 25.46 -8.87
CA LEU A 738 17.57 24.11 -8.92
C LEU A 738 19.09 24.13 -8.75
N LEU A 739 19.58 23.26 -7.90
CA LEU A 739 20.99 22.99 -7.69
C LEU A 739 21.33 21.60 -8.21
N GLY A 740 22.58 21.41 -8.60
CA GLY A 740 23.04 20.10 -9.07
C GLY A 740 23.14 19.10 -7.93
N VAL A 741 22.44 17.98 -8.04
CA VAL A 741 22.60 16.85 -7.13
C VAL A 741 23.90 16.12 -7.43
N THR A 742 24.45 15.41 -6.44
CA THR A 742 25.74 14.73 -6.60
C THR A 742 25.78 13.39 -5.90
N SER A 743 26.91 12.70 -5.92
CA SER A 743 27.12 11.45 -5.18
C SER A 743 27.84 11.72 -3.86
N LEU A 744 27.43 11.02 -2.81
CA LEU A 744 28.15 10.89 -1.56
C LEU A 744 28.65 9.46 -1.43
N SER A 745 29.97 9.28 -1.39
CA SER A 745 30.58 7.97 -1.20
C SER A 745 31.38 7.94 0.09
N GLY A 746 31.70 6.76 0.59
CA GLY A 746 32.51 6.66 1.80
C GLY A 746 33.03 5.28 2.08
N THR A 747 33.99 5.22 3.01
CA THR A 747 34.49 3.95 3.53
C THR A 747 34.08 3.79 5.00
N VAL A 748 33.75 2.57 5.37
CA VAL A 748 33.34 2.18 6.72
C VAL A 748 34.30 1.11 7.24
N ARG A 749 35.04 1.45 8.29
CA ARG A 749 35.99 0.54 8.93
C ARG A 749 35.48 0.12 10.29
N GLY A 750 35.31 -1.18 10.46
CA GLY A 750 35.09 -1.80 11.76
C GLY A 750 36.40 -2.09 12.50
N PRO A 751 36.31 -2.59 13.75
CA PRO A 751 37.48 -2.91 14.58
C PRO A 751 38.40 -3.99 14.00
N LYS A 752 37.86 -4.85 13.12
CA LYS A 752 38.57 -6.00 12.53
C LYS A 752 38.96 -5.80 11.06
N GLY A 753 38.74 -4.61 10.50
CA GLY A 753 38.94 -4.32 9.07
C GLY A 753 37.75 -3.59 8.45
N PRO A 754 37.57 -3.65 7.11
CA PRO A 754 36.37 -3.13 6.46
C PRO A 754 35.11 -3.72 7.10
N ALA A 755 34.10 -2.89 7.34
CA ALA A 755 32.85 -3.35 7.93
C ALA A 755 32.17 -4.37 7.00
N GLY A 756 31.64 -5.46 7.58
CA GLY A 756 30.88 -6.48 6.86
C GLY A 756 29.53 -5.91 6.41
N LEU A 757 28.43 -6.27 7.08
CA LEU A 757 27.12 -5.66 6.82
C LEU A 757 26.96 -4.38 7.65
N PHE A 758 26.59 -3.28 7.00
CA PHE A 758 26.26 -2.03 7.68
C PHE A 758 25.18 -1.26 6.94
N THR A 759 24.46 -0.42 7.67
CA THR A 759 23.41 0.45 7.16
C THR A 759 23.82 1.90 7.35
N VAL A 760 23.77 2.69 6.27
CA VAL A 760 24.06 4.11 6.24
C VAL A 760 22.74 4.88 6.21
N GLU A 761 22.60 5.89 7.05
CA GLU A 761 21.46 6.80 7.16
C GLU A 761 21.96 8.25 7.02
N LEU A 762 21.30 9.06 6.19
CA LEU A 762 21.57 10.50 6.05
C LEU A 762 20.56 11.32 6.88
N ASP A 763 21.08 12.10 7.83
CA ASP A 763 20.30 12.96 8.73
C ASP A 763 20.75 14.42 8.67
N GLY A 764 19.89 15.35 9.10
CA GLY A 764 20.16 16.79 9.21
C GLY A 764 20.16 17.57 7.90
N GLY A 765 20.18 16.87 6.76
CA GLY A 765 20.23 17.46 5.43
C GLY A 765 18.96 17.25 4.60
N PRO A 766 18.91 17.89 3.43
CA PRO A 766 17.75 17.87 2.54
C PRO A 766 17.40 16.45 2.04
N THR A 767 18.38 15.60 1.73
CA THR A 767 18.14 14.21 1.34
C THR A 767 18.08 13.28 2.56
N ARG A 768 16.93 12.62 2.78
CA ARG A 768 16.82 11.55 3.79
C ARG A 768 16.84 10.20 3.07
N THR A 769 17.82 9.35 3.38
CA THR A 769 17.93 8.01 2.78
C THR A 769 18.63 7.05 3.74
N GLN A 770 18.26 5.77 3.66
CA GLN A 770 18.88 4.69 4.42
C GLN A 770 19.18 3.52 3.48
N ARG A 771 20.42 3.04 3.42
CA ARG A 771 20.82 1.90 2.56
C ARG A 771 21.85 1.01 3.23
N SER A 772 21.81 -0.29 2.92
CA SER A 772 22.74 -1.28 3.45
C SER A 772 23.81 -1.67 2.43
N PHE A 773 25.01 -1.92 2.92
CA PHE A 773 26.21 -2.22 2.12
C PHE A 773 26.99 -3.37 2.78
N THR A 774 27.88 -4.05 2.02
CA THR A 774 28.56 -5.28 2.52
C THR A 774 30.08 -5.37 2.35
N ASP A 775 30.75 -4.32 1.88
CA ASP A 775 32.16 -4.36 1.48
C ASP A 775 33.02 -3.26 2.15
N GLY A 776 32.52 -2.71 3.25
CA GLY A 776 33.14 -1.57 3.92
C GLY A 776 33.17 -0.29 3.08
N THR A 777 32.41 -0.20 1.98
CA THR A 777 32.25 1.02 1.20
C THR A 777 30.78 1.29 0.91
N PHE A 778 30.44 2.56 0.71
CA PHE A 778 29.10 2.94 0.29
C PHE A 778 29.15 4.02 -0.76
N SER A 779 28.10 4.04 -1.58
CA SER A 779 27.86 5.12 -2.53
C SER A 779 26.37 5.41 -2.59
N LEU A 780 26.03 6.67 -2.34
CA LEU A 780 24.69 7.23 -2.42
C LEU A 780 24.69 8.23 -3.57
N GLY A 781 23.96 7.91 -4.64
CA GLY A 781 23.72 8.85 -5.74
C GLY A 781 22.67 9.90 -5.38
N ARG A 782 22.66 11.00 -6.13
CA ARG A 782 21.62 12.06 -6.10
C ARG A 782 21.34 12.66 -4.71
N VAL A 783 22.39 12.92 -3.95
CA VAL A 783 22.32 13.66 -2.69
C VAL A 783 22.23 15.15 -3.00
N ASP A 784 21.23 15.81 -2.42
CA ASP A 784 21.00 17.24 -2.50
C ASP A 784 22.13 17.99 -1.79
N PRO A 785 22.56 19.16 -2.30
CA PRO A 785 23.53 19.98 -1.58
C PRO A 785 23.02 20.38 -0.20
N GLY A 786 23.87 20.21 0.82
CA GLY A 786 23.49 20.44 2.20
C GLY A 786 24.49 19.89 3.20
N ASN A 787 24.19 20.11 4.48
CA ASN A 787 24.97 19.57 5.59
C ASN A 787 24.30 18.30 6.10
N TYR A 788 25.06 17.23 6.20
CA TYR A 788 24.56 15.93 6.62
C TYR A 788 25.34 15.40 7.81
N VAL A 789 24.65 14.62 8.64
CA VAL A 789 25.26 13.65 9.55
C VAL A 789 25.00 12.27 8.95
N VAL A 790 26.06 11.61 8.52
CA VAL A 790 26.03 10.23 8.03
C VAL A 790 26.13 9.30 9.22
N ARG A 791 25.04 8.61 9.55
CA ARG A 791 25.01 7.62 10.64
C ARG A 791 25.18 6.23 10.05
N VAL A 792 26.01 5.42 10.68
CA VAL A 792 26.25 4.04 10.28
C VAL A 792 25.95 3.10 11.44
N ARG A 793 25.09 2.11 11.17
CA ARG A 793 24.76 1.03 12.10
C ARG A 793 25.27 -0.30 11.57
N SER A 794 25.89 -1.11 12.42
CA SER A 794 26.39 -2.46 12.09
C SER A 794 26.44 -3.34 13.34
N SER A 795 26.42 -4.65 13.14
CA SER A 795 26.77 -5.61 14.20
C SER A 795 28.20 -5.40 14.72
N ASP A 796 29.10 -4.91 13.88
CA ASP A 796 30.51 -4.68 14.24
C ASP A 796 30.73 -3.37 15.02
N GLY A 797 29.68 -2.54 15.15
CA GLY A 797 29.74 -1.25 15.82
C GLY A 797 28.91 -0.17 15.12
N ASN A 798 28.86 1.02 15.73
CA ASN A 798 28.16 2.18 15.17
C ASN A 798 29.13 3.34 14.98
N GLY A 799 28.86 4.20 14.00
CA GLY A 799 29.67 5.39 13.73
C GLY A 799 28.81 6.52 13.17
N GLU A 800 29.30 7.74 13.28
CA GLU A 800 28.68 8.89 12.62
C GLU A 800 29.76 9.88 12.16
N ALA A 801 29.50 10.58 11.06
CA ALA A 801 30.39 11.60 10.55
C ALA A 801 29.59 12.73 9.88
N ALA A 802 30.00 13.98 10.11
CA ALA A 802 29.43 15.12 9.41
C ALA A 802 30.06 15.24 8.02
N VAL A 803 29.26 15.57 7.01
CA VAL A 803 29.73 15.84 5.65
C VAL A 803 28.94 16.99 5.03
N VAL A 804 29.64 17.86 4.31
CA VAL A 804 29.03 18.93 3.52
C VAL A 804 29.03 18.49 2.06
N VAL A 805 27.85 18.44 1.46
CA VAL A 805 27.67 18.11 0.06
C VAL A 805 27.48 19.41 -0.72
N ALA A 806 28.41 19.71 -1.62
CA ALA A 806 28.35 20.89 -2.46
C ALA A 806 27.65 20.59 -3.80
N PRO A 807 27.02 21.59 -4.45
CA PRO A 807 26.38 21.40 -5.75
C PRO A 807 27.33 20.82 -6.81
N ASN A 808 26.87 19.81 -7.55
CA ASN A 808 27.61 19.13 -8.64
C ASN A 808 28.99 18.56 -8.25
N THR A 809 29.33 18.47 -6.97
CA THR A 809 30.67 18.06 -6.52
C THR A 809 30.56 16.82 -5.65
N PRO A 810 31.05 15.65 -6.12
CA PRO A 810 31.03 14.43 -5.32
C PRO A 810 31.68 14.64 -3.96
N ALA A 811 31.00 14.17 -2.91
CA ALA A 811 31.50 14.24 -1.54
C ALA A 811 31.98 12.85 -1.09
N THR A 812 33.00 12.83 -0.24
CA THR A 812 33.50 11.60 0.38
C THR A 812 33.56 11.72 1.89
N VAL A 813 33.31 10.62 2.60
CA VAL A 813 33.43 10.57 4.06
C VAL A 813 33.95 9.20 4.53
N ASP A 814 34.90 9.20 5.45
CA ASP A 814 35.40 7.99 6.09
C ASP A 814 34.80 7.87 7.50
N ILE A 815 34.26 6.69 7.80
CA ILE A 815 33.53 6.43 9.03
C ILE A 815 34.18 5.25 9.74
N SER A 816 34.68 5.48 10.95
CA SER A 816 35.18 4.41 11.82
C SER A 816 34.08 3.98 12.77
N LEU A 817 33.75 2.70 12.76
CA LEU A 817 32.78 2.13 13.69
C LEU A 817 33.43 1.95 15.05
N VAL A 818 32.75 2.44 16.07
CA VAL A 818 33.06 2.14 17.45
C VAL A 818 32.31 0.86 17.82
N ALA A 819 33.05 -0.16 18.27
CA ALA A 819 32.48 -1.45 18.67
C ALA A 819 31.35 -1.27 19.70
N ASN A 820 30.27 -2.02 19.53
CA ASN A 820 29.20 -2.03 20.53
C ASN A 820 29.72 -2.57 21.86
N ALA A 821 29.21 -2.05 22.97
CA ALA A 821 29.38 -2.67 24.27
C ALA A 821 28.48 -3.92 24.33
N ILE A 822 28.96 -4.96 24.99
CA ILE A 822 28.20 -6.19 25.22
C ILE A 822 27.75 -6.16 26.67
N VAL A 823 26.47 -6.41 26.93
CA VAL A 823 25.95 -6.62 28.28
C VAL A 823 25.51 -8.06 28.41
N VAL A 824 26.04 -8.77 29.39
CA VAL A 824 25.67 -10.14 29.72
C VAL A 824 25.18 -10.22 31.15
N GLY A 825 24.30 -11.18 31.43
CA GLY A 825 23.84 -11.46 32.78
C GLY A 825 22.94 -12.69 32.80
N THR A 826 22.43 -13.02 33.98
CA THR A 826 21.53 -14.16 34.18
C THR A 826 20.28 -13.72 34.90
N LEU A 827 19.11 -14.01 34.37
CA LEU A 827 17.83 -13.84 35.07
C LEU A 827 17.56 -15.06 35.95
N VAL A 828 17.28 -14.82 37.22
CA VAL A 828 16.95 -15.87 38.20
C VAL A 828 15.69 -15.50 38.97
N ASP A 829 14.96 -16.49 39.47
CA ASP A 829 13.84 -16.26 40.39
C ASP A 829 14.35 -15.99 41.82
N ALA A 830 13.43 -15.78 42.76
CA ALA A 830 13.76 -15.55 44.17
C ALA A 830 14.49 -16.73 44.85
N ALA A 831 14.43 -17.94 44.26
CA ALA A 831 15.13 -19.12 44.72
C ALA A 831 16.50 -19.33 44.01
N GLY A 832 16.87 -18.43 43.09
CA GLY A 832 18.10 -18.52 42.31
C GLY A 832 18.02 -19.44 41.09
N LYS A 833 16.82 -19.93 40.73
CA LYS A 833 16.62 -20.77 39.55
C LYS A 833 16.56 -19.90 38.28
N PRO A 834 17.20 -20.31 37.17
CA PRO A 834 17.16 -19.54 35.93
C PRO A 834 15.75 -19.31 35.39
N VAL A 835 15.50 -18.12 34.86
CA VAL A 835 14.21 -17.75 34.26
C VAL A 835 14.38 -17.52 32.76
N PRO A 836 13.89 -18.44 31.91
CA PRO A 836 13.97 -18.32 30.45
C PRO A 836 12.90 -17.39 29.89
N ASP A 837 13.07 -17.03 28.62
CA ASP A 837 12.09 -16.39 27.75
C ASP A 837 11.59 -15.00 28.22
N LEU A 838 12.35 -14.34 29.10
CA LEU A 838 12.03 -12.98 29.54
C LEU A 838 12.74 -11.94 28.69
N PRO A 839 12.04 -10.96 28.10
CA PRO A 839 12.66 -9.96 27.26
C PRO A 839 13.48 -8.95 28.08
N VAL A 840 14.70 -8.67 27.62
CA VAL A 840 15.63 -7.75 28.28
C VAL A 840 16.00 -6.61 27.32
N VAL A 841 15.87 -5.38 27.79
CA VAL A 841 16.12 -4.16 26.99
C VAL A 841 17.12 -3.26 27.68
N ILE A 842 17.96 -2.60 26.89
CA ILE A 842 18.88 -1.56 27.36
C ILE A 842 18.53 -0.23 26.71
N ILE A 843 18.06 0.71 27.53
CA ILE A 843 17.64 2.05 27.11
C ILE A 843 18.66 3.11 27.52
N ASP A 844 18.61 4.28 26.86
CA ASP A 844 19.46 5.42 27.23
C ASP A 844 19.02 5.96 28.59
N ASP A 845 19.98 6.23 29.45
CA ASP A 845 19.73 6.91 30.73
C ASP A 845 19.99 8.41 30.54
N ALA A 846 18.92 9.17 30.30
CA ALA A 846 18.97 10.63 30.12
C ALA A 846 19.32 11.39 31.43
N GLY A 847 19.35 10.70 32.58
CA GLY A 847 19.72 11.29 33.87
C GLY A 847 18.67 12.25 34.47
N ASP A 848 17.51 12.41 33.84
CA ASP A 848 16.41 13.29 34.28
C ASP A 848 15.25 12.53 34.94
N GLY A 849 15.39 11.22 35.13
CA GLY A 849 14.35 10.36 35.70
C GLY A 849 13.21 9.99 34.74
N THR A 850 13.27 10.44 33.48
CA THR A 850 12.32 10.04 32.43
C THR A 850 12.98 9.09 31.44
N ALA A 851 12.38 7.90 31.26
CA ALA A 851 12.82 6.91 30.29
C ALA A 851 11.91 7.00 29.05
N ARG A 852 12.47 7.42 27.91
CA ARG A 852 11.79 7.31 26.61
C ARG A 852 12.15 5.97 25.99
N VAL A 853 11.18 5.07 25.95
CA VAL A 853 11.35 3.72 25.42
C VAL A 853 10.88 3.73 23.96
N SER A 854 11.82 3.72 23.03
CA SER A 854 11.56 3.38 21.62
C SER A 854 12.21 2.02 21.36
N ILE A 855 11.39 1.00 21.10
CA ILE A 855 11.85 -0.36 20.79
C ILE A 855 11.52 -0.62 19.33
N GLU A 856 12.54 -0.71 18.48
CA GLU A 856 12.42 -1.19 17.10
C GLU A 856 12.57 -2.72 17.12
N GLY A 857 11.50 -3.45 16.80
CA GLY A 857 11.49 -4.92 16.76
C GLY A 857 11.28 -5.61 18.12
N MET A 858 11.34 -6.94 18.15
CA MET A 858 11.21 -7.71 19.40
C MET A 858 12.54 -7.70 20.17
N PRO A 859 12.53 -7.38 21.49
CA PRO A 859 13.76 -7.36 22.28
C PRO A 859 14.29 -8.77 22.59
N PRO A 860 15.62 -8.95 22.70
CA PRO A 860 16.23 -10.24 22.99
C PRO A 860 15.75 -10.81 24.33
N THR A 861 15.50 -12.12 24.39
CA THR A 861 15.05 -12.83 25.59
C THR A 861 16.18 -13.58 26.29
N SER A 862 16.00 -13.91 27.57
CA SER A 862 16.87 -14.85 28.28
C SER A 862 16.73 -16.26 27.72
N GLY A 863 17.84 -16.98 27.57
CA GLY A 863 17.85 -18.37 27.14
C GLY A 863 17.37 -19.36 28.20
N PRO A 864 17.32 -20.67 27.89
CA PRO A 864 16.90 -21.74 28.81
C PRO A 864 17.67 -21.78 30.14
N ASP A 865 18.90 -21.27 30.16
CA ASP A 865 19.76 -21.16 31.34
C ASP A 865 19.68 -19.79 32.03
N GLY A 866 18.66 -18.99 31.68
CA GLY A 866 18.42 -17.64 32.18
C GLY A 866 19.40 -16.59 31.66
N LYS A 867 20.41 -16.96 30.87
CA LYS A 867 21.42 -16.02 30.39
C LYS A 867 20.89 -15.15 29.27
N PHE A 868 21.32 -13.90 29.25
CA PHE A 868 21.06 -12.99 28.13
C PHE A 868 22.35 -12.32 27.68
N ARG A 869 22.34 -11.86 26.43
CA ARG A 869 23.41 -11.08 25.81
C ARG A 869 22.77 -9.98 24.97
N ILE A 870 23.16 -8.73 25.23
CA ILE A 870 22.67 -7.56 24.51
C ILE A 870 23.87 -6.77 23.98
N GLU A 871 23.82 -6.38 22.73
CA GLU A 871 24.83 -5.51 22.12
C GLU A 871 24.25 -4.11 21.95
N ARG A 872 24.99 -3.09 22.39
CA ARG A 872 24.45 -1.73 22.48
C ARG A 872 25.53 -0.66 22.37
N LYS A 873 25.20 0.53 21.86
CA LYS A 873 26.13 1.67 21.80
C LYS A 873 26.65 2.01 23.21
N GLY A 874 27.94 2.29 23.32
CA GLY A 874 28.53 2.74 24.59
C GLY A 874 27.91 4.07 25.08
N GLY A 875 27.86 4.25 26.39
CA GLY A 875 27.21 5.39 27.03
C GLY A 875 26.51 5.02 28.33
N LYS A 876 25.81 6.00 28.94
CA LYS A 876 24.99 5.75 30.14
C LYS A 876 23.69 5.05 29.73
N ALA A 877 23.35 3.99 30.46
CA ALA A 877 22.23 3.16 30.12
C ALA A 877 21.50 2.60 31.34
N MET A 878 20.29 2.12 31.11
CA MET A 878 19.50 1.36 32.08
C MET A 878 19.03 0.06 31.44
N LEU A 879 19.14 -1.04 32.18
CA LEU A 879 18.60 -2.33 31.81
C LEU A 879 17.21 -2.52 32.41
N LEU A 880 16.28 -3.02 31.60
CA LEU A 880 14.90 -3.33 31.96
C LEU A 880 14.59 -4.78 31.59
N VAL A 881 13.94 -5.52 32.48
CA VAL A 881 13.36 -6.83 32.15
C VAL A 881 11.86 -6.64 31.96
N LEU A 882 11.39 -6.75 30.73
CA LEU A 882 10.00 -6.45 30.37
C LEU A 882 9.04 -7.47 30.99
N GLY A 883 7.84 -6.99 31.36
CA GLY A 883 6.85 -7.81 32.08
C GLY A 883 7.10 -7.94 33.58
N THR A 884 8.18 -7.34 34.10
CA THR A 884 8.60 -7.44 35.51
C THR A 884 8.86 -6.05 36.10
N MET A 885 9.08 -5.95 37.41
CA MET A 885 9.56 -4.71 38.06
C MET A 885 11.09 -4.58 38.05
N THR A 886 11.79 -5.57 37.49
CA THR A 886 13.24 -5.70 37.52
C THR A 886 13.90 -4.68 36.59
N ARG A 887 14.77 -3.83 37.16
CA ARG A 887 15.57 -2.85 36.43
C ARG A 887 16.93 -2.64 37.08
N LYS A 888 17.92 -2.27 36.27
CA LYS A 888 19.26 -1.87 36.73
C LYS A 888 19.67 -0.57 36.07
N ALA A 889 19.64 0.51 36.85
CA ALA A 889 20.00 1.87 36.42
C ALA A 889 21.51 2.14 36.59
N GLY A 890 21.99 3.23 35.99
CA GLY A 890 23.36 3.70 36.16
C GLY A 890 24.42 2.81 35.51
N LEU A 891 24.07 2.03 34.48
CA LEU A 891 25.04 1.26 33.73
C LEU A 891 25.91 2.21 32.90
N VAL A 892 27.21 1.98 32.89
CA VAL A 892 28.15 2.68 32.00
C VAL A 892 28.70 1.65 31.03
N LEU A 893 28.29 1.76 29.77
CA LEU A 893 28.66 0.82 28.73
C LEU A 893 29.90 1.35 28.00
N GLU A 894 31.03 0.67 28.18
CA GLU A 894 32.26 0.98 27.47
C GLU A 894 32.25 0.32 26.09
N PRO A 895 32.45 1.08 24.99
CA PRO A 895 32.47 0.51 23.65
C PRO A 895 33.50 -0.62 23.50
N GLY A 896 33.11 -1.74 22.90
CA GLY A 896 33.96 -2.92 22.70
C GLY A 896 34.28 -3.73 23.96
N LYS A 897 33.72 -3.37 25.12
CA LYS A 897 33.85 -4.14 26.37
C LYS A 897 32.60 -4.94 26.66
N THR A 898 32.78 -6.03 27.37
CA THR A 898 31.67 -6.79 27.97
C THR A 898 31.46 -6.34 29.40
N LEU A 899 30.27 -5.81 29.70
CA LEU A 899 29.78 -5.57 31.04
C LEU A 899 28.94 -6.77 31.49
N ASP A 900 29.44 -7.51 32.48
CA ASP A 900 28.64 -8.52 33.17
C ASP A 900 27.84 -7.86 34.29
N VAL A 901 26.51 -7.89 34.19
CA VAL A 901 25.61 -7.34 35.21
C VAL A 901 25.27 -8.36 36.30
N GLY A 902 25.77 -9.59 36.21
CA GLY A 902 25.58 -10.67 37.16
C GLY A 902 24.17 -11.27 37.13
N ALA A 903 23.81 -11.95 38.22
CA ALA A 903 22.47 -12.48 38.40
C ALA A 903 21.48 -11.37 38.80
N LEU A 904 20.37 -11.26 38.09
CA LEU A 904 19.26 -10.34 38.37
C LEU A 904 18.06 -11.15 38.82
N VAL A 905 17.58 -10.88 40.04
CA VAL A 905 16.39 -11.53 40.57
C VAL A 905 15.15 -10.91 39.92
N VAL A 906 14.33 -11.74 39.30
CA VAL A 906 13.11 -11.32 38.61
C VAL A 906 12.00 -11.06 39.61
N GLU A 907 11.55 -9.81 39.69
CA GLU A 907 10.41 -9.41 40.52
C GLU A 907 9.10 -9.41 39.69
N PRO A 908 8.13 -10.29 39.98
CA PRO A 908 6.87 -10.32 39.25
C PRO A 908 6.07 -9.02 39.47
N ARG A 909 5.39 -8.58 38.42
CA ARG A 909 4.40 -7.49 38.51
C ARG A 909 3.22 -8.00 39.37
N LYS A 910 2.89 -7.29 40.44
CA LYS A 910 1.68 -7.56 41.25
C LYS A 910 0.42 -7.18 40.51
#